data_AF-A0A509ENQ6-F1
#
_entry.id   AF-A0A509ENQ6-F1
#
_cell.length_a   1.000
_cell.length_b   1.000
_cell.length_c   1.000
_cell.angle_alpha   90.00
_cell.angle_beta   90.00
_cell.angle_gamma   90.00
#
_symmetry.space_group_name_H-M   'P 1'
#
loop_
_entity.id
_entity.type
_entity.pdbx_description
1 polymer ?
#
loop_
_entity_poly.entity_id
_entity_poly.type
_entity_poly.pdbx_seq_one_letter_code
_entity_poly.pdbx_strand_id
1 'polypeptide(L)'
;MTWGTGAGGARTTLTLSAYRSIAVNANLTVSGSGDLVLNTNQGGTGGTLTFAPTASASFTGTVPPTARSLVINTLPYTILGSQTELLGALSTQAGAAGRYALATNVDVTGIPFTRPLNTTQAGADIPFTGAFNGLGHTINGLSITSPNQYVGLFGTVNGGSIANLNLTNVNIRSTYGGTGASYVGGLVGLASNATLFGVNVSGAVANATANTASFTATGGLAGSSSGPVTRSVANVAVTGGGSTGSSSTGGLIGENNGTVSQSFATGAVSANGAAGFNDVGGLIGTNGGAVTQSYATGAVTGGNTSATGEAGTVGVGSFTGGLIGYGGSGDLDQVYATGQVRGGNGPTSNSYTGGLVGYSTSPVARAYATGAVTGGVSSNAYTGSLIGYQTGTVTQSYGVGAVTGGQAVTASGILVPAAVSNTGGLFGFSNGTGVTASFWDTTTTGQSGASGNTPTLAGATGLTTAQFQDPAAFVQTASAQGWNFQTTWAPPSAGFYPELYSTARVIAVTADPQTRAFGAANPPLTGTVFGGPGTNAFDTSTTQPSAASLLTTTATPTSPAGDYPISPIAGTFVSIGGVTYRVAGTGSTLTVTPGQQTQQDPAVTASQIANATVTPNVTTFLPNFTTAALALPDAVDLLTIGGGGPTIGPAQGSQDAGGSSTRTGAQNTLAAVQRAANSLEGKLAACDRTNNAGLRGTTTCYSNALDGFADTLEIQVQQLPPAFRSLPAVIRQAARQVRTATTVAEARAAVRVAVVAVRKAISLLRADEPAVARLQVRQGNAIASALRTVDNRLSRAVGL
;
A
#
# COMPACT_ATOMS: atom_id res chain seq x y z
N MET A 1 19.80 4.22 -21.52
CA MET A 1 19.54 4.63 -22.93
C MET A 1 20.29 5.91 -23.19
N THR A 2 20.96 6.03 -24.33
CA THR A 2 21.83 7.18 -24.64
C THR A 2 21.48 7.77 -26.01
N TRP A 3 21.37 9.10 -26.10
CA TRP A 3 21.12 9.85 -27.34
C TRP A 3 21.69 11.27 -27.20
N GLY A 4 21.73 12.06 -28.29
CA GLY A 4 22.44 13.34 -28.26
C GLY A 4 22.45 14.11 -29.57
N THR A 5 23.63 14.60 -29.96
CA THR A 5 23.88 15.12 -31.31
C THR A 5 23.97 13.98 -32.33
N GLY A 6 23.12 13.98 -33.34
CA GLY A 6 23.22 13.09 -34.49
C GLY A 6 24.39 13.47 -35.42
N ALA A 7 24.70 12.59 -36.37
CA ALA A 7 25.67 12.89 -37.43
C ALA A 7 25.25 14.17 -38.19
N GLY A 8 26.18 15.12 -38.34
CA GLY A 8 25.89 16.44 -38.90
C GLY A 8 25.44 17.51 -37.90
N GLY A 9 25.44 17.22 -36.59
CA GLY A 9 25.16 18.22 -35.54
C GLY A 9 23.68 18.47 -35.25
N ALA A 10 22.78 17.71 -35.86
CA ALA A 10 21.34 17.77 -35.56
C ALA A 10 21.04 17.33 -34.12
N ARG A 11 20.17 18.07 -33.41
CA ARG A 11 19.70 17.70 -32.07
C ARG A 11 18.74 16.51 -32.18
N THR A 12 18.89 15.50 -31.33
CA THR A 12 17.91 14.40 -31.21
C THR A 12 17.12 14.52 -29.91
N THR A 13 15.82 14.28 -29.99
CA THR A 13 14.88 14.40 -28.87
C THR A 13 14.33 13.03 -28.48
N LEU A 14 14.46 12.65 -27.21
CA LEU A 14 13.67 11.55 -26.64
C LEU A 14 12.42 12.12 -25.98
N THR A 15 11.25 11.68 -26.43
CA THR A 15 9.97 11.99 -25.78
C THR A 15 9.42 10.74 -25.12
N LEU A 16 9.34 10.75 -23.79
CA LEU A 16 8.61 9.75 -23.02
C LEU A 16 7.26 10.34 -22.60
N SER A 17 6.17 9.74 -23.08
CA SER A 17 4.81 10.14 -22.75
C SER A 17 4.04 8.99 -22.13
N ALA A 18 3.39 9.24 -21.00
CA ALA A 18 2.54 8.28 -20.29
C ALA A 18 1.19 8.92 -19.95
N TYR A 19 0.15 8.10 -19.81
CA TYR A 19 -1.18 8.55 -19.40
C TYR A 19 -1.23 9.02 -17.93
N ARG A 20 -0.33 8.48 -17.08
CA ARG A 20 -0.27 8.80 -15.63
C ARG A 20 1.13 8.89 -15.04
N SER A 21 2.05 7.97 -15.29
CA SER A 21 3.35 8.05 -14.62
C SER A 21 4.48 7.52 -15.47
N ILE A 22 5.66 8.10 -15.29
CA ILE A 22 6.92 7.65 -15.86
C ILE A 22 7.79 7.17 -14.69
N ALA A 23 8.11 5.87 -14.68
CA ALA A 23 9.06 5.27 -13.74
C ALA A 23 10.36 4.96 -14.48
N VAL A 24 11.44 5.67 -14.13
CA VAL A 24 12.76 5.51 -14.72
C VAL A 24 13.54 4.49 -13.88
N ASN A 25 13.53 3.23 -14.34
CA ASN A 25 14.19 2.11 -13.64
C ASN A 25 15.64 1.87 -14.10
N ALA A 26 16.14 2.62 -15.09
CA ALA A 26 17.50 2.53 -15.61
C ALA A 26 17.96 3.90 -16.16
N ASN A 27 19.27 4.14 -16.19
CA ASN A 27 19.83 5.45 -16.57
C ASN A 27 19.43 5.91 -17.98
N LEU A 28 19.04 7.18 -18.06
CA LEU A 28 18.89 7.95 -19.29
C LEU A 28 20.08 8.90 -19.41
N THR A 29 20.65 9.03 -20.61
CA THR A 29 21.86 9.84 -20.83
C THR A 29 21.72 10.65 -22.10
N VAL A 30 21.65 11.97 -21.93
CA VAL A 30 21.69 12.96 -23.01
C VAL A 30 23.15 13.38 -23.21
N SER A 31 23.68 13.28 -24.41
CA SER A 31 25.03 13.72 -24.76
C SER A 31 25.01 14.94 -25.69
N GLY A 32 25.85 15.94 -25.39
CA GLY A 32 25.86 17.19 -26.16
C GLY A 32 24.53 17.94 -26.07
N SER A 33 24.05 18.46 -27.20
CA SER A 33 22.83 19.27 -27.31
C SER A 33 21.54 18.47 -27.59
N GLY A 34 21.48 17.21 -27.13
CA GLY A 34 20.25 16.42 -27.17
C GLY A 34 19.15 16.98 -26.26
N ASP A 35 17.92 16.54 -26.51
CA ASP A 35 16.72 17.01 -25.80
C ASP A 35 16.00 15.86 -25.09
N LEU A 36 15.41 16.14 -23.92
CA LEU A 36 14.55 15.22 -23.18
C LEU A 36 13.19 15.85 -22.91
N VAL A 37 12.11 15.16 -23.30
CA VAL A 37 10.73 15.54 -23.01
C VAL A 37 10.05 14.44 -22.20
N LEU A 38 9.53 14.80 -21.02
CA LEU A 38 8.86 13.90 -20.08
C LEU A 38 7.43 14.37 -19.85
N ASN A 39 6.45 13.67 -20.44
CA ASN A 39 5.03 13.97 -20.27
C ASN A 39 4.39 12.89 -19.40
N THR A 40 4.30 13.13 -18.08
CA THR A 40 3.77 12.16 -17.11
C THR A 40 2.26 11.97 -17.24
N ASN A 41 1.53 12.99 -17.70
CA ASN A 41 0.06 13.04 -17.66
C ASN A 41 -0.60 13.29 -19.03
N GLN A 42 -0.09 12.68 -20.10
CA GLN A 42 -0.63 12.88 -21.45
C GLN A 42 -2.09 12.37 -21.55
N GLY A 43 -3.05 13.29 -21.56
CA GLY A 43 -4.49 12.99 -21.55
C GLY A 43 -5.08 12.65 -20.17
N GLY A 44 -4.34 12.88 -19.09
CA GLY A 44 -4.76 12.59 -17.71
C GLY A 44 -4.37 13.68 -16.70
N THR A 45 -4.60 13.41 -15.42
CA THR A 45 -4.27 14.31 -14.30
C THR A 45 -3.49 13.56 -13.21
N GLY A 46 -2.77 14.31 -12.36
CA GLY A 46 -2.09 13.77 -11.17
C GLY A 46 -0.88 12.87 -11.46
N GLY A 47 -0.15 13.15 -12.54
CA GLY A 47 0.88 12.23 -13.02
C GLY A 47 2.28 12.41 -12.42
N THR A 48 2.98 11.31 -12.13
CA THR A 48 4.27 11.32 -11.42
C THR A 48 5.46 10.96 -12.31
N LEU A 49 6.63 11.53 -11.99
CA LEU A 49 7.94 11.12 -12.49
C LEU A 49 8.73 10.56 -11.30
N THR A 50 9.13 9.30 -11.37
CA THR A 50 9.92 8.61 -10.33
C THR A 50 11.18 7.98 -10.91
N PHE A 51 12.19 7.83 -10.06
CA PHE A 51 13.46 7.16 -10.39
C PHE A 51 13.69 6.01 -9.41
N ALA A 52 14.20 4.88 -9.90
CA ALA A 52 14.73 3.82 -9.04
C ALA A 52 16.02 4.30 -8.33
N PRO A 53 16.45 3.71 -7.20
CA PRO A 53 17.52 4.25 -6.36
C PRO A 53 18.88 4.50 -7.04
N THR A 54 19.17 3.78 -8.14
CA THR A 54 20.41 3.92 -8.92
C THR A 54 20.18 4.47 -10.34
N ALA A 55 18.97 4.95 -10.63
CA ALA A 55 18.58 5.46 -11.93
C ALA A 55 18.51 6.99 -11.93
N SER A 56 18.96 7.60 -13.01
CA SER A 56 18.96 9.06 -13.19
C SER A 56 18.77 9.45 -14.67
N ALA A 57 18.49 10.74 -14.93
CA ALA A 57 18.46 11.30 -16.27
C ALA A 57 19.55 12.38 -16.43
N SER A 58 20.73 11.94 -16.89
CA SER A 58 21.94 12.77 -16.94
C SER A 58 22.09 13.54 -18.24
N PHE A 59 22.63 14.76 -18.16
CA PHE A 59 23.07 15.55 -19.31
C PHE A 59 24.60 15.67 -19.30
N THR A 60 25.24 15.28 -20.39
CA THR A 60 26.68 15.00 -20.46
C THR A 60 27.33 15.69 -21.66
N GLY A 61 28.65 15.92 -21.57
CA GLY A 61 29.43 16.63 -22.58
C GLY A 61 29.58 18.13 -22.28
N THR A 62 30.64 18.73 -22.82
CA THR A 62 31.03 20.12 -22.58
C THR A 62 30.23 21.09 -23.44
N VAL A 63 28.92 21.17 -23.20
CA VAL A 63 28.02 22.15 -23.82
C VAL A 63 27.56 23.20 -22.82
N PRO A 64 27.37 24.48 -23.25
CA PRO A 64 26.80 25.52 -22.40
C PRO A 64 25.42 25.12 -21.85
N PRO A 65 25.00 25.63 -20.68
CA PRO A 65 23.67 25.34 -20.13
C PRO A 65 22.51 25.64 -21.09
N THR A 66 22.66 26.66 -21.94
CA THR A 66 21.69 27.06 -22.98
C THR A 66 21.54 26.06 -24.12
N ALA A 67 22.48 25.12 -24.29
CA ALA A 67 22.43 24.07 -25.30
C ALA A 67 21.82 22.76 -24.78
N ARG A 68 21.55 22.66 -23.47
CA ARG A 68 20.86 21.52 -22.84
C ARG A 68 19.34 21.78 -22.87
N SER A 69 18.50 20.77 -23.10
CA SER A 69 17.04 20.94 -23.12
C SER A 69 16.29 19.86 -22.34
N LEU A 70 15.45 20.31 -21.42
CA LEU A 70 14.52 19.48 -20.65
C LEU A 70 13.16 20.16 -20.60
N VAL A 71 12.12 19.41 -20.97
CA VAL A 71 10.73 19.79 -20.81
C VAL A 71 10.02 18.72 -20.01
N ILE A 72 9.38 19.10 -18.90
CA ILE A 72 8.53 18.19 -18.10
C ILE A 72 7.12 18.75 -18.10
N ASN A 73 6.16 17.98 -18.61
CA ASN A 73 4.75 18.37 -18.71
C ASN A 73 4.57 19.78 -19.32
N THR A 74 5.11 19.97 -20.53
CA THR A 74 5.19 21.24 -21.29
C THR A 74 5.97 22.41 -20.65
N LEU A 75 6.46 22.26 -19.41
CA LEU A 75 7.26 23.30 -18.74
C LEU A 75 8.76 23.09 -19.00
N PRO A 76 9.50 24.11 -19.49
CA PRO A 76 10.95 24.03 -19.66
C PRO A 76 11.68 24.16 -18.32
N TYR A 77 12.84 23.52 -18.22
CA TYR A 77 13.72 23.51 -17.05
C TYR A 77 15.14 23.96 -17.40
N THR A 78 15.72 24.82 -16.57
CA THR A 78 17.14 25.18 -16.61
C THR A 78 17.97 24.04 -16.01
N ILE A 79 18.93 23.53 -16.77
CA ILE A 79 19.69 22.34 -16.40
C ILE A 79 21.04 22.73 -15.77
N LEU A 80 21.23 22.35 -14.50
CA LEU A 80 22.36 22.67 -13.64
C LEU A 80 23.34 21.48 -13.57
N GLY A 81 24.56 21.64 -14.09
CA GLY A 81 25.58 20.60 -14.18
C GLY A 81 26.84 20.84 -13.37
N SER A 82 26.88 21.90 -12.56
CA SER A 82 27.99 22.18 -11.66
C SER A 82 27.52 22.89 -10.39
N GLN A 83 28.37 22.89 -9.36
CA GLN A 83 28.15 23.70 -8.16
C GLN A 83 28.00 25.18 -8.50
N THR A 84 28.83 25.74 -9.38
CA THR A 84 28.76 27.16 -9.76
C THR A 84 27.42 27.51 -10.40
N GLU A 85 26.91 26.64 -11.27
CA GLU A 85 25.57 26.78 -11.84
C GLU A 85 24.47 26.70 -10.76
N LEU A 86 24.57 25.77 -9.81
CA LEU A 86 23.63 25.61 -8.69
C LEU A 86 23.57 26.85 -7.78
N LEU A 87 24.74 27.37 -7.37
CA LEU A 87 24.83 28.53 -6.47
C LEU A 87 24.40 29.82 -7.18
N GLY A 88 24.81 30.02 -8.43
CA GLY A 88 24.42 31.18 -9.23
C GLY A 88 22.92 31.21 -9.56
N ALA A 89 22.30 30.05 -9.77
CA ALA A 89 20.88 29.94 -10.07
C ALA A 89 19.96 30.32 -8.90
N LEU A 90 20.31 29.97 -7.66
CA LEU A 90 19.40 30.04 -6.51
C LEU A 90 19.66 31.23 -5.56
N SER A 91 20.74 31.98 -5.75
CA SER A 91 21.14 33.10 -4.88
C SER A 91 20.41 34.44 -5.15
N THR A 92 19.35 34.45 -5.98
CA THR A 92 18.65 35.68 -6.39
C THR A 92 17.13 35.57 -6.29
N GLN A 93 16.45 36.71 -6.14
CA GLN A 93 14.98 36.80 -6.10
C GLN A 93 14.33 36.24 -7.37
N ALA A 94 14.92 36.52 -8.54
CA ALA A 94 14.44 35.98 -9.82
C ALA A 94 14.67 34.46 -9.91
N GLY A 95 15.81 33.98 -9.38
CA GLY A 95 16.12 32.56 -9.28
C GLY A 95 15.14 31.77 -8.42
N ALA A 96 14.60 32.37 -7.35
CA ALA A 96 13.67 31.70 -6.44
C ALA A 96 12.35 31.24 -7.09
N ALA A 97 11.97 31.80 -8.24
CA ALA A 97 10.78 31.42 -9.01
C ALA A 97 11.09 30.49 -10.22
N GLY A 98 12.37 30.15 -10.44
CA GLY A 98 12.81 29.39 -11.62
C GLY A 98 12.45 27.89 -11.60
N ARG A 99 12.64 27.23 -12.74
CA ARG A 99 12.51 25.77 -12.87
C ARG A 99 13.87 25.17 -13.16
N TYR A 100 14.34 24.28 -12.30
CA TYR A 100 15.71 23.76 -12.30
C TYR A 100 15.74 22.25 -12.26
N ALA A 101 16.69 21.66 -12.99
CA ALA A 101 16.97 20.25 -12.92
C ALA A 101 18.47 19.98 -12.84
N LEU A 102 18.89 18.94 -12.11
CA LEU A 102 20.30 18.52 -12.08
C LEU A 102 20.65 17.73 -13.35
N ALA A 103 21.79 18.04 -13.97
CA ALA A 103 22.36 17.26 -15.09
C ALA A 103 23.18 16.04 -14.64
N THR A 104 23.69 16.09 -13.41
CA THR A 104 24.64 15.12 -12.86
C THR A 104 24.63 15.26 -11.33
N ASN A 105 25.33 14.35 -10.65
CA ASN A 105 25.62 14.51 -9.23
C ASN A 105 26.53 15.71 -9.00
N VAL A 106 26.25 16.50 -7.97
CA VAL A 106 27.01 17.71 -7.61
C VAL A 106 27.64 17.49 -6.23
N ASP A 107 28.96 17.55 -6.15
CA ASP A 107 29.66 17.57 -4.87
C ASP A 107 29.84 19.03 -4.39
N VAL A 108 29.49 19.30 -3.13
CA VAL A 108 29.69 20.60 -2.46
C VAL A 108 30.51 20.47 -1.17
N THR A 109 31.20 19.34 -0.98
CA THR A 109 32.09 19.09 0.15
C THR A 109 33.16 20.17 0.26
N GLY A 110 33.37 20.68 1.48
CA GLY A 110 34.38 21.71 1.75
C GLY A 110 33.95 23.14 1.47
N ILE A 111 32.73 23.37 0.97
CA ILE A 111 32.16 24.73 0.85
C ILE A 111 31.38 25.08 2.12
N PRO A 112 31.82 26.10 2.89
CA PRO A 112 31.16 26.48 4.12
C PRO A 112 29.92 27.33 3.82
N PHE A 113 28.73 26.75 3.96
CA PHE A 113 27.49 27.51 3.90
C PHE A 113 27.19 28.11 5.27
N THR A 114 27.29 29.43 5.38
CA THR A 114 26.84 30.15 6.59
C THR A 114 25.32 30.36 6.62
N ARG A 115 24.65 30.18 5.47
CA ARG A 115 23.23 30.51 5.23
C ARG A 115 22.64 29.60 4.13
N PRO A 116 21.31 29.36 4.09
CA PRO A 116 20.64 28.60 3.02
C PRO A 116 20.80 29.25 1.63
N LEU A 117 20.61 28.47 0.55
CA LEU A 117 20.89 28.94 -0.82
C LEU A 117 20.06 30.17 -1.25
N ASN A 118 18.80 30.22 -0.82
CA ASN A 118 17.82 31.22 -1.25
C ASN A 118 17.70 32.38 -0.25
N THR A 119 18.81 33.05 0.07
CA THR A 119 18.83 34.04 1.16
C THR A 119 19.71 35.26 0.85
N THR A 120 19.15 36.47 0.94
CA THR A 120 19.82 37.75 0.57
C THR A 120 21.10 38.00 1.36
N GLN A 121 22.11 38.72 0.85
CA GLN A 121 23.36 38.98 1.60
C GLN A 121 23.14 39.60 3.00
N ALA A 122 22.03 40.32 3.22
CA ALA A 122 21.68 40.98 4.48
C ALA A 122 21.01 40.08 5.55
N GLY A 123 20.88 38.77 5.32
CA GLY A 123 20.29 37.84 6.29
C GLY A 123 18.89 37.34 5.93
N ALA A 124 18.06 38.17 5.29
CA ALA A 124 16.66 37.84 4.98
C ALA A 124 16.49 36.70 3.96
N ASP A 125 15.53 35.81 4.24
CA ASP A 125 15.20 34.65 3.41
C ASP A 125 14.33 35.03 2.19
N ILE A 126 14.56 34.35 1.07
CA ILE A 126 13.80 34.49 -0.17
C ILE A 126 13.01 33.19 -0.40
N PRO A 127 11.69 33.14 -0.19
CA PRO A 127 10.93 31.91 -0.37
C PRO A 127 11.07 31.34 -1.79
N PHE A 128 11.48 30.07 -1.92
CA PHE A 128 11.50 29.38 -3.20
C PHE A 128 10.07 29.04 -3.62
N THR A 129 9.63 29.56 -4.77
CA THR A 129 8.29 29.37 -5.33
C THR A 129 8.31 28.56 -6.64
N GLY A 130 9.51 28.24 -7.13
CA GLY A 130 9.74 27.53 -8.37
C GLY A 130 9.61 26.00 -8.28
N ALA A 131 10.30 25.30 -9.19
CA ALA A 131 10.39 23.84 -9.21
C ALA A 131 11.86 23.39 -9.27
N PHE A 132 12.26 22.47 -8.40
CA PHE A 132 13.61 21.89 -8.40
C PHE A 132 13.52 20.37 -8.52
N ASN A 133 14.10 19.79 -9.57
CA ASN A 133 14.03 18.35 -9.85
C ASN A 133 15.44 17.74 -9.89
N GLY A 134 15.76 16.85 -8.95
CA GLY A 134 17.06 16.18 -8.95
C GLY A 134 17.24 15.18 -10.10
N LEU A 135 16.17 14.74 -10.78
CA LEU A 135 16.23 13.70 -11.82
C LEU A 135 16.96 12.40 -11.39
N GLY A 136 16.89 12.06 -10.10
CA GLY A 136 17.63 10.94 -9.50
C GLY A 136 19.07 11.25 -9.10
N HIS A 137 19.55 12.49 -9.32
CA HIS A 137 20.90 12.92 -8.94
C HIS A 137 21.04 13.33 -7.47
N THR A 138 22.30 13.35 -7.06
CA THR A 138 22.72 13.59 -5.67
C THR A 138 23.45 14.92 -5.52
N ILE A 139 23.14 15.66 -4.47
CA ILE A 139 24.01 16.71 -3.91
C ILE A 139 24.75 16.11 -2.70
N ASN A 140 26.08 16.09 -2.74
CA ASN A 140 26.93 15.49 -1.71
C ASN A 140 27.65 16.53 -0.84
N GLY A 141 27.77 16.27 0.46
CA GLY A 141 28.67 17.01 1.36
C GLY A 141 28.17 18.39 1.82
N LEU A 142 26.85 18.62 1.79
CA LEU A 142 26.24 19.88 2.19
C LEU A 142 26.44 20.18 3.69
N SER A 143 27.32 21.12 4.01
CA SER A 143 27.60 21.55 5.38
C SER A 143 27.12 22.99 5.63
N ILE A 144 26.05 23.15 6.41
CA ILE A 144 25.48 24.45 6.77
C ILE A 144 25.62 24.69 8.28
N THR A 145 26.19 25.81 8.69
CA THR A 145 26.09 26.30 10.08
C THR A 145 25.58 27.73 10.06
N SER A 146 24.36 27.97 10.56
CA SER A 146 23.65 29.23 10.31
C SER A 146 22.92 29.81 11.54
N PRO A 147 23.00 31.13 11.76
CA PRO A 147 22.19 31.85 12.74
C PRO A 147 20.82 32.28 12.20
N ASN A 148 20.39 31.82 11.02
CA ASN A 148 19.06 32.11 10.46
C ASN A 148 17.93 31.38 11.21
N GLN A 149 16.70 31.90 11.12
CA GLN A 149 15.50 31.24 11.67
C GLN A 149 15.17 29.92 10.95
N TYR A 150 15.26 29.93 9.62
CA TYR A 150 14.95 28.80 8.76
C TYR A 150 16.25 28.26 8.16
N VAL A 151 16.56 26.99 8.41
CA VAL A 151 17.85 26.38 8.02
C VAL A 151 17.64 25.06 7.28
N GLY A 152 18.32 24.91 6.15
CA GLY A 152 18.33 23.74 5.27
C GLY A 152 18.99 24.11 3.94
N LEU A 153 18.99 23.21 2.95
CA LEU A 153 19.41 23.57 1.57
C LEU A 153 18.63 24.80 1.08
N PHE A 154 17.32 24.81 1.35
CA PHE A 154 16.45 25.96 1.25
C PHE A 154 16.06 26.43 2.66
N GLY A 155 16.03 27.74 2.91
CA GLY A 155 15.46 28.28 4.16
C GLY A 155 13.95 28.05 4.15
N THR A 156 13.28 28.65 3.17
CA THR A 156 11.83 28.56 3.00
C THR A 156 11.45 28.17 1.56
N VAL A 157 10.45 27.30 1.42
CA VAL A 157 9.75 27.00 0.16
C VAL A 157 8.29 27.39 0.33
N ASN A 158 7.71 28.16 -0.58
CA ASN A 158 6.33 28.62 -0.52
C ASN A 158 5.61 28.33 -1.85
N GLY A 159 4.68 27.36 -1.85
CA GLY A 159 3.97 26.90 -3.06
C GLY A 159 4.83 26.21 -4.13
N GLY A 160 6.17 26.22 -3.97
CA GLY A 160 7.11 25.56 -4.86
C GLY A 160 7.13 24.03 -4.73
N SER A 161 7.91 23.39 -5.59
CA SER A 161 8.08 21.93 -5.60
C SER A 161 9.54 21.50 -5.61
N ILE A 162 9.86 20.46 -4.86
CA ILE A 162 11.17 19.80 -4.87
C ILE A 162 10.95 18.31 -5.08
N ALA A 163 11.58 17.72 -6.09
CA ALA A 163 11.34 16.33 -6.47
C ALA A 163 12.60 15.54 -6.87
N ASN A 164 12.58 14.22 -6.66
CA ASN A 164 13.57 13.24 -7.15
C ASN A 164 15.03 13.62 -6.86
N LEU A 165 15.32 14.08 -5.64
CA LEU A 165 16.61 14.62 -5.23
C LEU A 165 17.21 13.80 -4.08
N ASN A 166 18.48 13.45 -4.19
CA ASN A 166 19.23 12.85 -3.09
C ASN A 166 20.14 13.91 -2.45
N LEU A 167 20.11 14.03 -1.13
CA LEU A 167 21.08 14.80 -0.34
C LEU A 167 21.87 13.81 0.51
N THR A 168 23.19 13.74 0.31
CA THR A 168 24.07 12.81 1.03
C THR A 168 25.14 13.54 1.83
N ASN A 169 25.50 12.96 2.97
CA ASN A 169 26.50 13.52 3.89
C ASN A 169 26.17 14.96 4.30
N VAL A 170 24.90 15.25 4.60
CA VAL A 170 24.49 16.57 5.09
C VAL A 170 24.98 16.77 6.53
N ASN A 171 25.40 17.99 6.85
CA ASN A 171 25.72 18.42 8.20
C ASN A 171 25.10 19.80 8.43
N ILE A 172 23.88 19.82 8.96
CA ILE A 172 23.10 21.04 9.15
C ILE A 172 23.05 21.40 10.63
N ARG A 173 23.52 22.60 10.98
CA ARG A 173 23.52 23.10 12.35
C ARG A 173 22.91 24.50 12.43
N SER A 174 21.81 24.63 13.17
CA SER A 174 21.32 25.95 13.58
C SER A 174 22.13 26.47 14.78
N THR A 175 22.47 27.74 14.73
CA THR A 175 22.99 28.54 15.85
C THR A 175 22.11 29.74 16.13
N TYR A 176 20.81 29.65 15.81
CA TYR A 176 19.84 30.69 16.11
C TYR A 176 19.78 30.97 17.62
N GLY A 177 19.90 32.24 18.00
CA GLY A 177 19.87 32.71 19.39
C GLY A 177 18.88 33.86 19.62
N GLY A 178 17.90 34.00 18.72
CA GLY A 178 16.79 34.94 18.88
C GLY A 178 15.57 34.29 19.55
N THR A 179 14.55 35.09 19.83
CA THR A 179 13.33 34.66 20.53
C THR A 179 12.20 34.18 19.62
N GLY A 180 12.30 34.40 18.31
CA GLY A 180 11.31 33.93 17.34
C GLY A 180 11.38 32.42 17.09
N ALA A 181 10.42 31.86 16.35
CA ALA A 181 10.44 30.44 16.03
C ALA A 181 11.64 30.06 15.13
N SER A 182 12.18 28.85 15.33
CA SER A 182 13.33 28.33 14.58
C SER A 182 13.03 26.97 13.95
N TYR A 183 13.22 26.85 12.64
CA TYR A 183 12.88 25.67 11.85
C TYR A 183 14.12 25.14 11.11
N VAL A 184 14.45 23.87 11.33
CA VAL A 184 15.69 23.27 10.82
C VAL A 184 15.36 21.95 10.11
N GLY A 185 15.72 21.86 8.83
CA GLY A 185 15.57 20.65 8.01
C GLY A 185 16.83 20.34 7.22
N GLY A 186 17.03 19.08 6.83
CA GLY A 186 18.09 18.71 5.90
C GLY A 186 17.90 19.31 4.50
N LEU A 187 16.66 19.27 3.99
CA LEU A 187 16.27 19.92 2.74
C LEU A 187 15.79 21.35 2.97
N VAL A 188 14.85 21.55 3.90
CA VAL A 188 14.09 22.80 4.01
C VAL A 188 13.77 23.18 5.46
N GLY A 189 13.99 24.42 5.84
CA GLY A 189 13.53 24.94 7.14
C GLY A 189 12.00 24.94 7.22
N LEU A 190 11.34 25.75 6.38
CA LEU A 190 9.88 25.88 6.32
C LEU A 190 9.32 25.58 4.93
N ALA A 191 8.41 24.61 4.82
CA ALA A 191 7.77 24.16 3.59
C ALA A 191 6.27 24.52 3.56
N SER A 192 5.96 25.80 3.31
CA SER A 192 4.59 26.32 3.28
C SER A 192 3.90 25.99 1.96
N ASN A 193 2.86 25.15 1.98
CA ASN A 193 2.11 24.69 0.80
C ASN A 193 2.99 24.08 -0.30
N ALA A 194 4.19 23.62 0.06
CA ALA A 194 5.19 23.11 -0.88
C ALA A 194 5.02 21.60 -1.13
N THR A 195 5.33 21.14 -2.33
CA THR A 195 5.32 19.71 -2.66
C THR A 195 6.72 19.12 -2.55
N LEU A 196 6.92 18.15 -1.66
CA LEU A 196 8.17 17.40 -1.51
C LEU A 196 7.94 15.96 -1.98
N PHE A 197 8.57 15.54 -3.08
CA PHE A 197 8.27 14.26 -3.73
C PHE A 197 9.53 13.45 -4.06
N GLY A 198 9.73 12.27 -3.46
CA GLY A 198 10.89 11.46 -3.81
C GLY A 198 12.23 12.10 -3.39
N VAL A 199 12.27 12.79 -2.25
CA VAL A 199 13.52 13.38 -1.73
C VAL A 199 14.11 12.47 -0.66
N ASN A 200 15.38 12.12 -0.81
CA ASN A 200 16.12 11.27 0.12
C ASN A 200 17.23 12.10 0.79
N VAL A 201 17.29 12.12 2.13
CA VAL A 201 18.31 12.86 2.89
C VAL A 201 19.07 11.90 3.81
N SER A 202 20.40 12.06 3.88
CA SER A 202 21.26 11.33 4.81
C SER A 202 22.38 12.18 5.39
N GLY A 203 22.70 11.99 6.67
CA GLY A 203 23.70 12.77 7.41
C GLY A 203 23.22 13.13 8.83
N ALA A 204 23.47 14.37 9.26
CA ALA A 204 23.07 14.89 10.56
C ALA A 204 22.40 16.27 10.46
N VAL A 205 21.37 16.48 11.29
CA VAL A 205 20.67 17.77 11.45
C VAL A 205 20.55 18.08 12.94
N ALA A 206 21.05 19.23 13.37
CA ALA A 206 21.07 19.63 14.77
C ALA A 206 20.61 21.08 14.97
N ASN A 207 19.76 21.30 15.98
CA ASN A 207 19.43 22.63 16.49
C ASN A 207 20.22 22.88 17.80
N ALA A 208 20.63 24.13 18.05
CA ALA A 208 21.46 24.47 19.20
C ALA A 208 20.70 24.29 20.52
N THR A 209 21.35 23.68 21.51
CA THR A 209 20.82 23.56 22.88
C THR A 209 20.57 24.93 23.53
N ALA A 210 21.44 25.91 23.25
CA ALA A 210 21.33 27.28 23.76
C ALA A 210 20.32 28.17 22.99
N ASN A 211 19.57 27.62 22.03
CA ASN A 211 18.58 28.37 21.25
C ASN A 211 17.44 28.87 22.16
N THR A 212 17.22 30.18 22.20
CA THR A 212 16.25 30.86 23.08
C THR A 212 14.88 31.11 22.41
N ALA A 213 14.65 30.49 21.25
CA ALA A 213 13.38 30.53 20.52
C ALA A 213 12.18 30.11 21.38
N SER A 214 11.05 30.80 21.21
CA SER A 214 9.76 30.42 21.81
C SER A 214 9.23 29.08 21.30
N PHE A 215 9.65 28.67 20.10
CA PHE A 215 9.33 27.39 19.49
C PHE A 215 10.48 26.92 18.57
N THR A 216 10.82 25.64 18.63
CA THR A 216 11.77 25.01 17.70
C THR A 216 11.15 23.82 16.99
N ALA A 217 11.38 23.69 15.68
CA ALA A 217 11.01 22.50 14.93
C ALA A 217 12.21 21.97 14.13
N THR A 218 12.57 20.71 14.34
CA THR A 218 13.78 20.09 13.77
C THR A 218 13.43 18.76 13.11
N GLY A 219 13.74 18.61 11.82
CA GLY A 219 13.48 17.38 11.07
C GLY A 219 14.61 16.96 10.15
N GLY A 220 14.72 15.66 9.84
CA GLY A 220 15.74 15.17 8.91
C GLY A 220 15.54 15.66 7.48
N LEU A 221 14.30 15.79 7.02
CA LEU A 221 13.93 16.38 5.73
C LEU A 221 13.54 17.85 5.89
N ALA A 222 12.55 18.14 6.76
CA ALA A 222 11.95 19.46 6.89
C ALA A 222 11.77 19.90 8.35
N GLY A 223 12.00 21.19 8.66
CA GLY A 223 11.69 21.74 9.98
C GLY A 223 10.18 21.76 10.23
N SER A 224 9.42 22.45 9.37
CA SER A 224 7.95 22.39 9.32
C SER A 224 7.44 22.25 7.88
N SER A 225 6.31 21.56 7.69
CA SER A 225 5.65 21.39 6.39
C SER A 225 4.13 21.48 6.49
N SER A 226 3.51 22.26 5.59
CA SER A 226 2.04 22.31 5.43
C SER A 226 1.55 21.76 4.08
N GLY A 227 2.47 21.39 3.18
CA GLY A 227 2.15 20.76 1.89
C GLY A 227 2.43 19.25 1.87
N PRO A 228 2.15 18.57 0.74
CA PRO A 228 2.30 17.12 0.62
C PRO A 228 3.77 16.69 0.62
N VAL A 229 4.11 15.76 1.51
CA VAL A 229 5.40 15.05 1.55
C VAL A 229 5.17 13.59 1.16
N THR A 230 5.70 13.18 0.02
CA THR A 230 5.40 11.88 -0.59
C THR A 230 6.66 11.17 -1.03
N ARG A 231 6.75 9.84 -0.81
CA ARG A 231 7.91 9.01 -1.21
C ARG A 231 9.27 9.54 -0.72
N SER A 232 9.30 10.25 0.41
CA SER A 232 10.51 10.92 0.89
C SER A 232 11.12 10.18 2.08
N VAL A 233 12.45 10.25 2.22
CA VAL A 233 13.22 9.42 3.14
C VAL A 233 14.23 10.26 3.92
N ALA A 234 14.34 10.02 5.22
CA ALA A 234 15.39 10.57 6.06
C ALA A 234 16.18 9.47 6.80
N ASN A 235 17.43 9.25 6.38
CA ASN A 235 18.43 8.51 7.15
C ASN A 235 19.38 9.51 7.84
N VAL A 236 18.79 10.32 8.72
CA VAL A 236 19.44 11.48 9.33
C VAL A 236 19.44 11.31 10.85
N ALA A 237 20.60 11.50 11.48
CA ALA A 237 20.66 11.69 12.92
C ALA A 237 20.11 13.10 13.27
N VAL A 238 18.97 13.16 13.95
CA VAL A 238 18.28 14.41 14.27
C VAL A 238 18.44 14.75 15.75
N THR A 239 19.02 15.92 16.03
CA THR A 239 19.20 16.47 17.38
C THR A 239 18.37 17.74 17.53
N GLY A 240 17.25 17.66 18.24
CA GLY A 240 16.44 18.80 18.64
C GLY A 240 17.18 19.73 19.62
N GLY A 241 16.73 20.98 19.73
CA GLY A 241 17.33 22.01 20.59
C GLY A 241 16.30 23.05 21.01
N GLY A 242 16.71 24.01 21.83
CA GLY A 242 15.82 24.95 22.52
C GLY A 242 16.01 24.87 24.03
N SER A 243 16.10 26.03 24.70
CA SER A 243 16.27 26.12 26.16
C SER A 243 15.06 26.72 26.89
N THR A 244 14.24 27.52 26.19
CA THR A 244 13.15 28.34 26.77
C THR A 244 11.76 27.99 26.23
N GLY A 245 11.65 27.68 24.95
CA GLY A 245 10.39 27.39 24.26
C GLY A 245 9.93 25.94 24.33
N SER A 246 8.91 25.62 23.53
CA SER A 246 8.56 24.23 23.19
C SER A 246 9.38 23.75 21.99
N SER A 247 9.60 22.44 21.87
CA SER A 247 10.36 21.83 20.78
C SER A 247 9.62 20.66 20.11
N SER A 248 9.68 20.59 18.79
CA SER A 248 9.15 19.52 17.97
C SER A 248 10.26 18.89 17.13
N THR A 249 10.62 17.64 17.43
CA THR A 249 11.76 16.94 16.81
C THR A 249 11.29 15.66 16.14
N GLY A 250 11.48 15.55 14.83
CA GLY A 250 11.06 14.39 14.04
C GLY A 250 12.18 13.81 13.18
N GLY A 251 12.19 12.50 12.93
CA GLY A 251 13.17 11.91 12.01
C GLY A 251 13.03 12.40 10.57
N LEU A 252 11.80 12.65 10.11
CA LEU A 252 11.50 13.22 8.79
C LEU A 252 11.12 14.71 8.90
N ILE A 253 10.13 15.05 9.74
CA ILE A 253 9.57 16.42 9.84
C ILE A 253 9.45 16.84 11.30
N GLY A 254 9.90 18.04 11.69
CA GLY A 254 9.66 18.55 13.04
C GLY A 254 8.18 18.74 13.34
N GLU A 255 7.52 19.57 12.54
CA GLU A 255 6.08 19.88 12.61
C GLU A 255 5.39 19.61 11.25
N ASN A 256 4.31 18.82 11.24
CA ASN A 256 3.55 18.54 10.01
C ASN A 256 2.08 18.99 10.12
N ASN A 257 1.66 19.87 9.22
CA ASN A 257 0.27 20.23 8.97
C ASN A 257 -0.22 19.76 7.57
N GLY A 258 0.65 19.15 6.77
CA GLY A 258 0.35 18.61 5.44
C GLY A 258 0.06 17.11 5.42
N THR A 259 -0.09 16.53 4.23
CA THR A 259 -0.20 15.07 4.07
C THR A 259 1.17 14.42 3.95
N VAL A 260 1.42 13.37 4.73
CA VAL A 260 2.62 12.54 4.62
C VAL A 260 2.21 11.18 4.09
N SER A 261 2.80 10.75 2.97
CA SER A 261 2.48 9.44 2.40
C SER A 261 3.72 8.70 1.90
N GLN A 262 3.73 7.37 2.08
CA GLN A 262 4.76 6.50 1.51
C GLN A 262 6.18 6.95 1.88
N SER A 263 6.38 7.49 3.08
CA SER A 263 7.61 8.17 3.50
C SER A 263 8.14 7.58 4.80
N PHE A 264 9.45 7.63 5.05
CA PHE A 264 10.02 6.97 6.23
C PHE A 264 11.30 7.61 6.77
N ALA A 265 11.57 7.35 8.06
CA ALA A 265 12.80 7.76 8.72
C ALA A 265 13.51 6.58 9.41
N THR A 266 14.84 6.59 9.37
CA THR A 266 15.69 5.47 9.87
C THR A 266 16.81 5.91 10.80
N GLY A 267 17.21 7.18 10.76
CA GLY A 267 18.22 7.73 11.67
C GLY A 267 17.67 7.98 13.07
N ALA A 268 18.55 8.00 14.06
CA ALA A 268 18.17 8.22 15.46
C ALA A 268 17.68 9.66 15.70
N VAL A 269 16.70 9.81 16.60
CA VAL A 269 16.09 11.09 16.97
C VAL A 269 16.29 11.32 18.46
N SER A 270 16.85 12.46 18.83
CA SER A 270 16.96 12.90 20.23
C SER A 270 16.59 14.36 20.33
N ALA A 271 15.77 14.75 21.30
CA ALA A 271 15.64 16.16 21.66
C ALA A 271 16.61 16.50 22.81
N ASN A 272 17.29 17.64 22.72
CA ASN A 272 17.86 18.26 23.91
C ASN A 272 16.72 18.93 24.70
N GLY A 273 16.86 18.97 26.03
CA GLY A 273 15.78 19.38 26.91
C GLY A 273 15.39 20.86 26.80
N ALA A 274 14.14 21.11 26.41
CA ALA A 274 13.52 22.44 26.41
C ALA A 274 12.65 22.67 27.67
N ALA A 275 12.44 23.93 28.05
CA ALA A 275 11.60 24.29 29.20
C ALA A 275 10.08 24.14 28.95
N GLY A 276 9.64 24.17 27.68
CA GLY A 276 8.25 23.94 27.29
C GLY A 276 7.92 22.47 27.01
N PHE A 277 6.97 22.24 26.09
CA PHE A 277 6.65 20.90 25.61
C PHE A 277 7.79 20.33 24.77
N ASN A 278 8.04 19.02 24.88
CA ASN A 278 9.05 18.33 24.09
C ASN A 278 8.38 17.19 23.28
N ASP A 279 7.98 17.50 22.04
CA ASP A 279 7.37 16.57 21.09
C ASP A 279 8.48 15.86 20.29
N VAL A 280 8.64 14.55 20.48
CA VAL A 280 9.72 13.78 19.84
C VAL A 280 9.16 12.54 19.16
N GLY A 281 9.31 12.45 17.84
CA GLY A 281 8.81 11.34 17.04
C GLY A 281 9.85 10.75 16.10
N GLY A 282 9.84 9.43 15.90
CA GLY A 282 10.75 8.79 14.93
C GLY A 282 10.49 9.21 13.47
N LEU A 283 9.26 9.62 13.12
CA LEU A 283 8.92 10.22 11.83
C LEU A 283 8.60 11.71 11.96
N ILE A 284 7.69 12.09 12.86
CA ILE A 284 7.21 13.47 13.01
C ILE A 284 7.15 13.86 14.49
N GLY A 285 7.67 15.04 14.87
CA GLY A 285 7.50 15.56 16.24
C GLY A 285 6.03 15.83 16.56
N THR A 286 5.48 16.86 15.92
CA THR A 286 4.07 17.28 16.08
C THR A 286 3.31 17.09 14.77
N ASN A 287 2.15 16.43 14.79
CA ASN A 287 1.39 16.10 13.58
C ASN A 287 -0.08 16.54 13.65
N GLY A 288 -0.46 17.51 12.82
CA GLY A 288 -1.85 17.93 12.57
C GLY A 288 -2.47 17.34 11.29
N GLY A 289 -1.66 16.85 10.34
CA GLY A 289 -2.11 16.33 9.04
C GLY A 289 -2.10 14.80 8.90
N ALA A 290 -2.69 14.26 7.82
CA ALA A 290 -2.83 12.81 7.64
C ALA A 290 -1.50 12.13 7.29
N VAL A 291 -1.22 10.97 7.90
CA VAL A 291 0.00 10.16 7.67
C VAL A 291 -0.39 8.76 7.22
N THR A 292 0.06 8.35 6.03
CA THR A 292 -0.37 7.09 5.42
C THR A 292 0.80 6.27 4.89
N GLN A 293 0.76 4.94 5.03
CA GLN A 293 1.76 4.01 4.45
C GLN A 293 3.21 4.40 4.77
N SER A 294 3.46 4.90 5.98
CA SER A 294 4.70 5.59 6.39
C SER A 294 5.22 5.03 7.71
N TYR A 295 6.54 5.04 7.93
CA TYR A 295 7.12 4.31 9.07
C TYR A 295 8.41 4.90 9.62
N ALA A 296 8.79 4.49 10.82
CA ALA A 296 10.07 4.87 11.44
C ALA A 296 10.78 3.68 12.09
N THR A 297 12.11 3.62 11.96
CA THR A 297 12.93 2.53 12.54
C THR A 297 14.08 3.03 13.42
N GLY A 298 14.35 4.34 13.43
CA GLY A 298 15.38 4.95 14.27
C GLY A 298 14.99 4.94 15.75
N ALA A 299 15.97 4.84 16.65
CA ALA A 299 15.73 4.98 18.08
C ALA A 299 15.33 6.43 18.42
N VAL A 300 14.40 6.60 19.37
CA VAL A 300 13.82 7.89 19.78
C VAL A 300 14.09 8.12 21.26
N THR A 301 14.73 9.25 21.59
CA THR A 301 14.98 9.69 22.97
C THR A 301 14.34 11.05 23.23
N GLY A 302 13.38 11.07 24.16
CA GLY A 302 12.66 12.26 24.58
C GLY A 302 13.56 13.28 25.29
N GLY A 303 13.29 14.56 25.07
CA GLY A 303 14.01 15.65 25.74
C GLY A 303 13.62 15.77 27.21
N ASN A 304 14.61 16.05 28.07
CA ASN A 304 14.35 16.31 29.49
C ASN A 304 13.70 17.70 29.68
N THR A 305 12.53 17.80 30.32
CA THR A 305 11.95 19.10 30.66
C THR A 305 12.63 19.66 31.92
N SER A 306 13.24 20.85 31.84
CA SER A 306 13.89 21.49 32.97
C SER A 306 12.88 22.22 33.88
N ALA A 307 12.97 22.03 35.20
CA ALA A 307 12.12 22.68 36.20
C ALA A 307 12.53 24.14 36.49
N THR A 308 13.01 24.88 35.47
CA THR A 308 13.46 26.27 35.58
C THR A 308 12.38 27.30 35.24
N GLY A 309 11.17 26.85 34.91
CA GLY A 309 9.96 27.67 34.94
C GLY A 309 9.43 27.81 36.37
N GLU A 310 8.74 28.91 36.65
CA GLU A 310 8.23 29.27 37.98
C GLU A 310 7.41 28.14 38.64
N ALA A 311 7.55 28.01 39.96
CA ALA A 311 6.79 27.03 40.76
C ALA A 311 5.29 27.34 40.72
N GLY A 312 4.58 26.73 39.77
CA GLY A 312 3.14 26.94 39.58
C GLY A 312 2.59 26.54 38.20
N THR A 313 3.44 26.42 37.17
CA THR A 313 2.98 26.06 35.80
C THR A 313 2.66 24.57 35.67
N VAL A 314 1.51 24.15 36.16
CA VAL A 314 0.94 22.81 35.94
C VAL A 314 0.55 22.68 34.47
N GLY A 315 1.40 22.06 33.64
CA GLY A 315 1.08 21.86 32.23
C GLY A 315 2.19 21.34 31.31
N VAL A 316 3.47 21.39 31.69
CA VAL A 316 4.57 20.92 30.81
C VAL A 316 4.64 19.39 30.68
N GLY A 317 5.08 18.90 29.51
CA GLY A 317 5.16 17.46 29.24
C GLY A 317 6.15 17.07 28.14
N SER A 318 6.62 15.82 28.22
CA SER A 318 7.47 15.17 27.22
C SER A 318 6.65 14.13 26.47
N PHE A 319 6.48 14.32 25.16
CA PHE A 319 5.66 13.46 24.30
C PHE A 319 6.57 12.68 23.35
N THR A 320 6.89 11.44 23.69
CA THR A 320 7.86 10.63 22.95
C THR A 320 7.18 9.44 22.27
N GLY A 321 7.24 9.38 20.93
CA GLY A 321 6.66 8.28 20.15
C GLY A 321 7.61 7.70 19.12
N GLY A 322 7.54 6.39 18.88
CA GLY A 322 8.36 5.74 17.85
C GLY A 322 8.06 6.22 16.41
N LEU A 323 6.85 6.74 16.16
CA LEU A 323 6.45 7.39 14.90
C LEU A 323 6.16 8.88 15.10
N ILE A 324 5.24 9.21 16.03
CA ILE A 324 4.71 10.57 16.24
C ILE A 324 4.87 10.96 17.71
N GLY A 325 5.44 12.12 18.02
CA GLY A 325 5.46 12.65 19.39
C GLY A 325 4.04 12.99 19.87
N TYR A 326 3.47 14.04 19.27
CA TYR A 326 2.09 14.49 19.51
C TYR A 326 1.23 14.38 18.24
N GLY A 327 0.18 13.55 18.28
CA GLY A 327 -0.77 13.34 17.18
C GLY A 327 -2.07 14.11 17.40
N GLY A 328 -2.22 15.23 16.70
CA GLY A 328 -3.36 16.17 16.74
C GLY A 328 -4.59 15.70 15.96
N SER A 329 -4.91 16.36 14.85
CA SER A 329 -6.17 16.16 14.11
C SER A 329 -6.11 15.18 12.94
N GLY A 330 -4.91 14.75 12.51
CA GLY A 330 -4.73 14.04 11.25
C GLY A 330 -4.67 12.51 11.39
N ASP A 331 -5.44 11.80 10.57
CA ASP A 331 -5.51 10.32 10.56
C ASP A 331 -4.14 9.67 10.36
N LEU A 332 -3.83 8.65 11.16
CA LEU A 332 -2.68 7.76 10.98
C LEU A 332 -3.16 6.41 10.44
N ASP A 333 -2.81 6.06 9.20
CA ASP A 333 -3.29 4.82 8.55
C ASP A 333 -2.17 3.98 7.90
N GLN A 334 -2.13 2.68 8.22
CA GLN A 334 -1.11 1.76 7.69
C GLN A 334 0.31 2.24 8.00
N VAL A 335 0.55 2.63 9.25
CA VAL A 335 1.83 3.17 9.73
C VAL A 335 2.47 2.26 10.78
N TYR A 336 3.79 2.29 10.93
CA TYR A 336 4.45 1.49 11.97
C TYR A 336 5.76 2.08 12.50
N ALA A 337 6.16 1.62 13.69
CA ALA A 337 7.43 1.96 14.31
C ALA A 337 8.16 0.75 14.90
N THR A 338 9.49 0.69 14.76
CA THR A 338 10.31 -0.44 15.26
C THR A 338 11.51 -0.04 16.11
N GLY A 339 11.87 1.26 16.16
CA GLY A 339 12.98 1.74 16.97
C GLY A 339 12.68 1.75 18.47
N GLN A 340 13.71 1.62 19.32
CA GLN A 340 13.54 1.78 20.77
C GLN A 340 13.06 3.21 21.09
N VAL A 341 12.09 3.34 22.00
CA VAL A 341 11.58 4.62 22.48
C VAL A 341 11.94 4.79 23.96
N ARG A 342 12.54 5.93 24.33
CA ARG A 342 12.86 6.31 25.71
C ARG A 342 12.26 7.67 26.03
N GLY A 343 11.34 7.74 26.99
CA GLY A 343 10.69 8.98 27.41
C GLY A 343 11.67 9.96 28.05
N GLY A 344 11.44 11.26 27.86
CA GLY A 344 12.21 12.32 28.51
C GLY A 344 11.91 12.45 30.00
N ASN A 345 12.88 12.95 30.77
CA ASN A 345 12.77 13.10 32.23
C ASN A 345 12.37 14.53 32.63
N GLY A 346 11.57 14.67 33.68
CA GLY A 346 11.12 15.97 34.19
C GLY A 346 10.36 15.87 35.50
N PRO A 347 10.95 16.26 36.65
CA PRO A 347 10.36 15.98 37.97
C PRO A 347 9.04 16.70 38.25
N THR A 348 8.68 17.69 37.43
CA THR A 348 7.46 18.51 37.52
C THR A 348 6.59 18.42 36.26
N SER A 349 6.82 17.43 35.39
CA SER A 349 6.14 17.26 34.11
C SER A 349 5.45 15.90 33.98
N ASN A 350 4.60 15.74 32.97
CA ASN A 350 4.09 14.44 32.56
C ASN A 350 4.97 13.85 31.44
N SER A 351 5.27 12.55 31.52
CA SER A 351 5.96 11.81 30.45
C SER A 351 4.97 10.89 29.74
N TYR A 352 4.79 11.09 28.43
CA TYR A 352 3.89 10.30 27.59
C TYR A 352 4.74 9.55 26.56
N THR A 353 4.95 8.25 26.78
CA THR A 353 5.87 7.43 25.99
C THR A 353 5.12 6.28 25.31
N GLY A 354 5.13 6.24 23.98
CA GLY A 354 4.46 5.20 23.20
C GLY A 354 5.34 4.61 22.11
N GLY A 355 5.21 3.31 21.84
CA GLY A 355 5.97 2.67 20.76
C GLY A 355 5.61 3.19 19.36
N LEU A 356 4.40 3.71 19.15
CA LEU A 356 3.98 4.40 17.93
C LEU A 356 3.77 5.91 18.18
N VAL A 357 2.92 6.27 19.15
CA VAL A 357 2.53 7.68 19.38
C VAL A 357 2.68 8.05 20.86
N GLY A 358 3.31 9.19 21.18
CA GLY A 358 3.40 9.68 22.56
C GLY A 358 2.01 10.01 23.13
N TYR A 359 1.31 10.95 22.49
CA TYR A 359 -0.07 11.34 22.84
C TYR A 359 -0.93 11.44 21.57
N SER A 360 -2.11 10.82 21.56
CA SER A 360 -2.95 10.67 20.37
C SER A 360 -4.37 11.20 20.59
N THR A 361 -4.69 12.35 19.98
CA THR A 361 -6.07 12.76 19.66
C THR A 361 -6.51 12.31 18.27
N SER A 362 -5.56 12.02 17.37
CA SER A 362 -5.81 11.49 16.02
C SER A 362 -6.45 10.10 16.03
N PRO A 363 -7.28 9.77 15.02
CA PRO A 363 -7.58 8.38 14.66
C PRO A 363 -6.32 7.62 14.26
N VAL A 364 -6.15 6.41 14.81
CA VAL A 364 -5.06 5.48 14.49
C VAL A 364 -5.66 4.19 13.94
N ALA A 365 -5.38 3.90 12.68
CA ALA A 365 -5.92 2.75 11.96
C ALA A 365 -4.81 1.88 11.37
N ARG A 366 -4.97 0.56 11.51
CA ARG A 366 -4.10 -0.43 10.87
C ARG A 366 -2.62 -0.21 11.15
N ALA A 367 -2.26 0.09 12.39
CA ALA A 367 -0.92 0.51 12.77
C ALA A 367 -0.25 -0.45 13.75
N TYR A 368 1.09 -0.47 13.79
CA TYR A 368 1.80 -1.33 14.74
C TYR A 368 3.13 -0.81 15.28
N ALA A 369 3.50 -1.29 16.48
CA ALA A 369 4.77 -0.97 17.12
C ALA A 369 5.47 -2.21 17.70
N THR A 370 6.76 -2.37 17.38
CA THR A 370 7.59 -3.50 17.84
C THR A 370 8.79 -3.09 18.68
N GLY A 371 9.17 -1.82 18.68
CA GLY A 371 10.31 -1.32 19.45
C GLY A 371 10.04 -1.29 20.95
N ALA A 372 11.07 -1.62 21.76
CA ALA A 372 10.95 -1.55 23.22
C ALA A 372 10.71 -0.11 23.69
N VAL A 373 9.87 0.06 24.71
CA VAL A 373 9.42 1.34 25.23
C VAL A 373 9.82 1.48 26.70
N THR A 374 10.55 2.53 27.04
CA THR A 374 10.95 2.85 28.43
C THR A 374 10.44 4.23 28.79
N GLY A 375 9.53 4.33 29.76
CA GLY A 375 9.00 5.62 30.23
C GLY A 375 10.07 6.47 30.92
N GLY A 376 9.92 7.80 30.85
CA GLY A 376 10.82 8.75 31.51
C GLY A 376 10.53 8.92 33.01
N VAL A 377 11.48 9.53 33.73
CA VAL A 377 11.34 9.91 35.14
C VAL A 377 10.49 11.18 35.24
N SER A 378 9.29 11.14 35.82
CA SER A 378 8.32 12.26 35.74
C SER A 378 7.34 12.35 36.92
N SER A 379 6.49 13.38 37.00
CA SER A 379 5.42 13.43 38.02
C SER A 379 4.32 12.38 37.73
N ASN A 380 3.93 12.23 36.46
CA ASN A 380 3.09 11.15 35.96
C ASN A 380 3.72 10.53 34.71
N ALA A 381 3.99 9.23 34.74
CA ALA A 381 4.51 8.49 33.59
C ALA A 381 3.39 7.66 32.95
N TYR A 382 3.18 7.81 31.66
CA TYR A 382 2.25 7.04 30.85
C TYR A 382 3.05 6.29 29.78
N THR A 383 3.10 4.96 29.89
CA THR A 383 3.94 4.12 29.02
C THR A 383 3.13 2.97 28.41
N GLY A 384 3.03 2.94 27.07
CA GLY A 384 2.32 1.89 26.34
C GLY A 384 3.10 1.39 25.13
N SER A 385 2.95 0.11 24.77
CA SER A 385 3.67 -0.43 23.60
C SER A 385 3.21 0.20 22.27
N LEU A 386 1.98 0.73 22.21
CA LEU A 386 1.44 1.43 21.03
C LEU A 386 1.32 2.94 21.27
N ILE A 387 0.57 3.38 22.28
CA ILE A 387 0.35 4.82 22.56
C ILE A 387 0.62 5.13 24.03
N GLY A 388 1.32 6.22 24.33
CA GLY A 388 1.50 6.67 25.72
C GLY A 388 0.16 7.10 26.34
N TYR A 389 -0.56 7.99 25.67
CA TYR A 389 -1.88 8.48 26.12
C TYR A 389 -2.87 8.54 24.95
N GLN A 390 -3.97 7.78 25.05
CA GLN A 390 -4.98 7.61 24.01
C GLN A 390 -6.27 8.35 24.34
N THR A 391 -6.69 9.23 23.42
CA THR A 391 -8.02 9.87 23.41
C THR A 391 -8.72 9.77 22.06
N GLY A 392 -7.95 9.76 20.96
CA GLY A 392 -8.42 9.43 19.61
C GLY A 392 -8.79 7.95 19.44
N THR A 393 -9.47 7.60 18.35
CA THR A 393 -9.86 6.20 18.08
C THR A 393 -8.65 5.33 17.70
N VAL A 394 -8.68 4.06 18.06
CA VAL A 394 -7.64 3.08 17.70
C VAL A 394 -8.30 1.84 17.11
N THR A 395 -7.99 1.52 15.87
CA THR A 395 -8.69 0.48 15.10
C THR A 395 -7.69 -0.45 14.43
N GLN A 396 -7.88 -1.76 14.55
CA GLN A 396 -7.06 -2.78 13.88
C GLN A 396 -5.55 -2.60 14.10
N SER A 397 -5.14 -2.22 15.30
CA SER A 397 -3.75 -1.83 15.59
C SER A 397 -3.16 -2.67 16.72
N TYR A 398 -1.82 -2.79 16.78
CA TYR A 398 -1.19 -3.65 17.79
C TYR A 398 0.20 -3.23 18.25
N GLY A 399 0.56 -3.60 19.48
CA GLY A 399 1.88 -3.34 20.03
C GLY A 399 2.48 -4.58 20.72
N VAL A 400 3.77 -4.83 20.46
CA VAL A 400 4.50 -6.02 20.94
C VAL A 400 5.86 -5.70 21.55
N GLY A 401 6.28 -4.43 21.55
CA GLY A 401 7.54 -4.01 22.16
C GLY A 401 7.50 -4.15 23.69
N ALA A 402 8.62 -4.59 24.29
CA ALA A 402 8.76 -4.68 25.75
C ALA A 402 8.50 -3.32 26.42
N VAL A 403 7.64 -3.29 27.44
CA VAL A 403 7.22 -2.03 28.10
C VAL A 403 7.81 -1.97 29.50
N THR A 404 8.68 -0.99 29.73
CA THR A 404 9.22 -0.64 31.06
C THR A 404 8.62 0.68 31.50
N GLY A 405 7.82 0.66 32.56
CA GLY A 405 7.20 1.86 33.11
C GLY A 405 8.21 2.92 33.55
N GLY A 406 7.85 4.19 33.34
CA GLY A 406 8.63 5.31 33.86
C GLY A 406 8.66 5.34 35.39
N GLN A 407 9.69 5.96 35.95
CA GLN A 407 9.76 6.21 37.39
C GLN A 407 9.07 7.54 37.73
N ALA A 408 8.64 7.71 38.97
CA ALA A 408 8.08 8.97 39.40
C ALA A 408 8.77 9.55 40.63
N VAL A 409 8.91 10.88 40.61
CA VAL A 409 9.73 11.66 41.53
C VAL A 409 8.98 12.91 41.99
N THR A 410 9.32 13.42 43.16
CA THR A 410 8.88 14.75 43.61
C THR A 410 9.58 15.85 42.81
N ALA A 411 9.09 17.08 42.94
CA ALA A 411 9.76 18.27 42.40
C ALA A 411 11.22 18.43 42.91
N SER A 412 11.56 17.84 44.06
CA SER A 412 12.92 17.79 44.62
C SER A 412 13.76 16.60 44.14
N GLY A 413 13.28 15.82 43.16
CA GLY A 413 13.99 14.67 42.59
C GLY A 413 13.98 13.40 43.44
N ILE A 414 13.22 13.36 44.54
CA ILE A 414 13.11 12.18 45.41
C ILE A 414 12.14 11.18 44.78
N LEU A 415 12.56 9.92 44.59
CA LEU A 415 11.69 8.84 44.13
C LEU A 415 10.45 8.70 45.03
N VAL A 416 9.26 8.69 44.45
CA VAL A 416 8.00 8.55 45.18
C VAL A 416 7.65 7.07 45.26
N PRO A 417 7.66 6.42 46.45
CA PRO A 417 7.54 4.96 46.56
C PRO A 417 6.19 4.36 46.14
N ALA A 418 5.20 5.18 45.77
CA ALA A 418 3.83 4.78 45.47
C ALA A 418 3.24 5.49 44.23
N ALA A 419 4.08 6.09 43.36
CA ALA A 419 3.58 6.95 42.30
C ALA A 419 3.08 6.21 41.05
N VAL A 420 2.10 6.85 40.41
CA VAL A 420 1.28 6.35 39.29
C VAL A 420 2.03 6.29 37.96
N SER A 421 2.90 5.28 37.82
CA SER A 421 3.39 4.82 36.53
C SER A 421 2.30 4.01 35.81
N ASN A 422 1.53 4.70 34.97
CA ASN A 422 0.46 4.10 34.17
C ASN A 422 1.09 3.34 33.01
N THR A 423 1.38 2.06 33.25
CA THR A 423 2.03 1.16 32.29
C THR A 423 1.03 0.13 31.79
N GLY A 424 0.90 -0.03 30.47
CA GLY A 424 -0.05 -0.97 29.88
C GLY A 424 0.40 -1.59 28.57
N GLY A 425 -0.24 -2.70 28.20
CA GLY A 425 0.13 -3.55 27.07
C GLY A 425 -0.07 -2.88 25.71
N LEU A 426 -1.14 -2.09 25.53
CA LEU A 426 -1.31 -1.20 24.39
C LEU A 426 -1.01 0.26 24.77
N PHE A 427 -1.59 0.69 25.89
CA PHE A 427 -1.72 2.11 26.23
C PHE A 427 -1.15 2.41 27.62
N GLY A 428 -0.43 3.52 27.79
CA GLY A 428 -0.17 4.02 29.13
C GLY A 428 -1.48 4.42 29.81
N PHE A 429 -2.23 5.30 29.16
CA PHE A 429 -3.59 5.70 29.53
C PHE A 429 -4.56 5.58 28.35
N SER A 430 -5.80 5.17 28.64
CA SER A 430 -6.94 5.18 27.72
C SER A 430 -8.12 5.93 28.33
N ASN A 431 -8.87 6.67 27.50
CA ASN A 431 -10.16 7.27 27.90
C ASN A 431 -11.33 6.26 28.00
N GLY A 432 -11.07 4.96 27.80
CA GLY A 432 -12.07 3.89 27.90
C GLY A 432 -12.94 3.69 26.65
N THR A 433 -12.73 4.47 25.58
CA THR A 433 -13.58 4.45 24.38
C THR A 433 -12.78 4.51 23.08
N GLY A 434 -13.44 4.21 21.95
CA GLY A 434 -12.86 4.39 20.61
C GLY A 434 -11.83 3.33 20.19
N VAL A 435 -11.59 2.29 21.00
CA VAL A 435 -10.70 1.19 20.66
C VAL A 435 -11.49 0.02 20.07
N THR A 436 -11.04 -0.51 18.92
CA THR A 436 -11.66 -1.66 18.25
C THR A 436 -10.63 -2.58 17.59
N ALA A 437 -10.90 -3.89 17.61
CA ALA A 437 -10.13 -4.92 16.92
C ALA A 437 -8.60 -4.83 17.10
N SER A 438 -8.14 -4.43 18.29
CA SER A 438 -6.74 -4.09 18.57
C SER A 438 -6.11 -5.05 19.59
N PHE A 439 -4.81 -5.31 19.48
CA PHE A 439 -4.17 -6.44 20.17
C PHE A 439 -2.83 -6.07 20.80
N TRP A 440 -2.42 -6.76 21.87
CA TRP A 440 -1.03 -6.71 22.33
C TRP A 440 -0.51 -8.10 22.70
N ASP A 441 0.81 -8.24 22.63
CA ASP A 441 1.49 -9.44 23.10
C ASP A 441 1.82 -9.32 24.59
N THR A 442 1.03 -9.97 25.43
CA THR A 442 1.19 -10.02 26.90
C THR A 442 2.54 -10.57 27.34
N THR A 443 3.18 -11.41 26.52
CA THR A 443 4.45 -12.09 26.83
C THR A 443 5.64 -11.19 26.53
N THR A 444 5.68 -10.55 25.35
CA THR A 444 6.80 -9.66 24.99
C THR A 444 6.67 -8.26 25.61
N THR A 445 5.46 -7.72 25.76
CA THR A 445 5.25 -6.44 26.46
C THR A 445 5.52 -6.54 27.96
N GLY A 446 5.31 -7.73 28.54
CA GLY A 446 5.32 -7.97 29.99
C GLY A 446 4.07 -7.47 30.72
N GLN A 447 3.02 -7.06 29.99
CA GLN A 447 1.84 -6.39 30.56
C GLN A 447 0.57 -7.23 30.41
N SER A 448 -0.12 -7.47 31.52
CA SER A 448 -1.38 -8.23 31.55
C SER A 448 -2.63 -7.40 31.22
N GLY A 449 -2.58 -6.08 31.42
CA GLY A 449 -3.68 -5.16 31.14
C GLY A 449 -3.50 -4.39 29.83
N ALA A 450 -4.60 -4.06 29.15
CA ALA A 450 -4.60 -3.26 27.91
C ALA A 450 -4.06 -1.85 28.14
N SER A 451 -4.48 -1.22 29.23
CA SER A 451 -4.02 0.11 29.65
C SER A 451 -3.67 0.16 31.14
N GLY A 452 -2.74 1.04 31.51
CA GLY A 452 -2.31 1.22 32.90
C GLY A 452 -3.41 1.74 33.84
N ASN A 453 -4.38 2.50 33.31
CA ASN A 453 -5.55 2.96 34.08
C ASN A 453 -6.79 2.05 33.91
N THR A 454 -6.85 1.28 32.83
CA THR A 454 -8.00 0.42 32.47
C THR A 454 -7.49 -0.93 31.94
N PRO A 455 -7.20 -1.91 32.84
CA PRO A 455 -6.62 -3.19 32.45
C PRO A 455 -7.51 -4.00 31.49
N THR A 456 -8.83 -3.93 31.66
CA THR A 456 -9.83 -4.48 30.75
C THR A 456 -10.45 -3.37 29.91
N LEU A 457 -10.20 -3.38 28.59
CA LEU A 457 -10.67 -2.36 27.66
C LEU A 457 -11.42 -3.03 26.50
N ALA A 458 -12.66 -2.60 26.25
CA ALA A 458 -13.46 -3.12 25.16
C ALA A 458 -12.78 -2.87 23.80
N GLY A 459 -12.78 -3.88 22.92
CA GLY A 459 -12.12 -3.80 21.62
C GLY A 459 -10.59 -3.95 21.65
N ALA A 460 -9.99 -4.15 22.83
CA ALA A 460 -8.59 -4.54 23.00
C ALA A 460 -8.51 -6.01 23.46
N THR A 461 -7.56 -6.80 22.93
CA THR A 461 -7.38 -8.22 23.31
C THR A 461 -5.90 -8.55 23.51
N GLY A 462 -5.56 -9.04 24.71
CA GLY A 462 -4.22 -9.52 25.02
C GLY A 462 -4.04 -10.96 24.55
N LEU A 463 -2.96 -11.22 23.83
CA LEU A 463 -2.57 -12.56 23.37
C LEU A 463 -1.18 -12.89 23.90
N THR A 464 -0.84 -14.17 24.02
CA THR A 464 0.56 -14.60 24.17
C THR A 464 1.26 -14.60 22.81
N THR A 465 2.60 -14.58 22.78
CA THR A 465 3.36 -14.66 21.53
C THR A 465 2.95 -15.84 20.65
N ALA A 466 2.73 -17.02 21.25
CA ALA A 466 2.30 -18.21 20.53
C ALA A 466 0.93 -18.03 19.88
N GLN A 467 -0.05 -17.44 20.60
CA GLN A 467 -1.39 -17.16 20.06
C GLN A 467 -1.40 -16.08 18.97
N PHE A 468 -0.53 -15.07 19.10
CA PHE A 468 -0.45 -13.97 18.15
C PHE A 468 0.30 -14.36 16.87
N GLN A 469 1.25 -15.30 16.97
CA GLN A 469 2.01 -15.82 15.83
C GLN A 469 1.36 -17.06 15.17
N ASP A 470 0.26 -17.58 15.71
CA ASP A 470 -0.52 -18.66 15.09
C ASP A 470 -1.33 -18.15 13.88
N PRO A 471 -0.99 -18.56 12.64
CA PRO A 471 -1.69 -18.11 11.44
C PRO A 471 -3.14 -18.59 11.35
N ALA A 472 -3.50 -19.73 11.93
CA ALA A 472 -4.85 -20.26 11.86
C ALA A 472 -5.76 -19.55 12.87
N ALA A 473 -5.36 -19.53 14.14
CA ALA A 473 -6.14 -18.93 15.21
C ALA A 473 -6.24 -17.40 15.06
N PHE A 474 -5.12 -16.70 14.84
CA PHE A 474 -5.14 -15.24 14.78
C PHE A 474 -5.92 -14.72 13.56
N VAL A 475 -5.72 -15.29 12.37
CA VAL A 475 -6.42 -14.85 11.16
C VAL A 475 -7.93 -15.02 11.31
N GLN A 476 -8.38 -16.15 11.84
CA GLN A 476 -9.81 -16.39 12.10
C GLN A 476 -10.39 -15.35 13.06
N THR A 477 -9.74 -15.13 14.22
CA THR A 477 -10.18 -14.18 15.24
C THR A 477 -10.17 -12.74 14.75
N ALA A 478 -9.10 -12.31 14.07
CA ALA A 478 -8.93 -10.94 13.60
C ALA A 478 -9.83 -10.63 12.40
N SER A 479 -10.04 -11.56 11.47
CA SER A 479 -10.98 -11.36 10.34
C SER A 479 -12.44 -11.31 10.78
N ALA A 480 -12.83 -12.05 11.84
CA ALA A 480 -14.15 -11.86 12.46
C ALA A 480 -14.34 -10.44 13.03
N GLN A 481 -13.24 -9.77 13.39
CA GLN A 481 -13.18 -8.36 13.82
C GLN A 481 -12.82 -7.40 12.67
N GLY A 482 -12.96 -7.83 11.41
CA GLY A 482 -12.83 -7.01 10.22
C GLY A 482 -11.42 -6.86 9.63
N TRP A 483 -10.39 -7.54 10.17
CA TRP A 483 -9.05 -7.51 9.58
C TRP A 483 -9.04 -8.19 8.20
N ASN A 484 -8.48 -7.50 7.21
CA ASN A 484 -8.43 -8.00 5.83
C ASN A 484 -7.03 -8.49 5.46
N PHE A 485 -6.83 -9.80 5.46
CA PHE A 485 -5.56 -10.44 5.09
C PHE A 485 -5.35 -10.62 3.58
N GLN A 486 -6.30 -10.19 2.75
CA GLN A 486 -6.19 -10.21 1.29
C GLN A 486 -5.67 -8.89 0.71
N THR A 487 -5.92 -7.76 1.39
CA THR A 487 -5.61 -6.42 0.87
C THR A 487 -4.77 -5.54 1.79
N THR A 488 -4.74 -5.83 3.10
CA THR A 488 -4.11 -4.96 4.10
C THR A 488 -2.96 -5.65 4.80
N TRP A 489 -3.22 -6.82 5.39
CA TRP A 489 -2.31 -7.51 6.30
C TRP A 489 -1.78 -8.81 5.70
N ALA A 490 -0.48 -9.04 5.76
CA ALA A 490 0.07 -10.38 5.71
C ALA A 490 -0.34 -11.14 6.99
N PRO A 491 -0.71 -12.43 6.89
CA PRO A 491 -0.95 -13.25 8.07
C PRO A 491 0.36 -13.40 8.88
N PRO A 492 0.25 -13.62 10.20
CA PRO A 492 1.42 -13.94 11.02
C PRO A 492 2.00 -15.31 10.62
N SER A 493 3.17 -15.63 11.17
CA SER A 493 3.80 -16.96 11.08
C SER A 493 4.79 -17.12 12.24
N ALA A 494 5.39 -18.29 12.42
CA ALA A 494 6.38 -18.50 13.48
C ALA A 494 7.52 -17.46 13.41
N GLY A 495 7.67 -16.64 14.45
CA GLY A 495 8.63 -15.53 14.51
C GLY A 495 8.16 -14.19 13.91
N PHE A 496 6.96 -14.13 13.31
CA PHE A 496 6.45 -12.93 12.62
C PHE A 496 5.00 -12.61 13.02
N TYR A 497 4.78 -11.39 13.50
CA TYR A 497 3.44 -10.81 13.68
C TYR A 497 2.81 -10.42 12.32
N PRO A 498 1.52 -10.04 12.26
CA PRO A 498 0.90 -9.57 11.03
C PRO A 498 1.55 -8.28 10.52
N GLU A 499 1.90 -8.21 9.24
CA GLU A 499 2.60 -7.06 8.65
C GLU A 499 1.77 -6.38 7.56
N LEU A 500 1.99 -5.09 7.29
CA LEU A 500 1.24 -4.35 6.28
C LEU A 500 1.78 -4.60 4.87
N TYR A 501 0.97 -5.11 3.94
CA TYR A 501 1.40 -5.30 2.54
C TYR A 501 1.84 -4.01 1.84
N SER A 502 1.31 -2.86 2.28
CA SER A 502 1.61 -1.55 1.71
C SER A 502 3.00 -1.03 2.05
N THR A 503 3.65 -1.58 3.08
CA THR A 503 4.94 -1.07 3.56
C THR A 503 5.98 -2.17 3.82
N ALA A 504 5.58 -3.30 4.40
CA ALA A 504 6.44 -4.45 4.63
C ALA A 504 6.72 -5.26 3.34
N ARG A 505 7.93 -5.83 3.27
CA ARG A 505 8.38 -6.66 2.14
C ARG A 505 7.95 -8.11 2.33
N VAL A 506 6.64 -8.33 2.33
CA VAL A 506 6.00 -9.63 2.49
C VAL A 506 5.01 -9.90 1.35
N ILE A 507 4.96 -11.14 0.91
CA ILE A 507 3.99 -11.66 -0.04
C ILE A 507 3.34 -12.90 0.57
N ALA A 508 2.02 -12.99 0.53
CA ALA A 508 1.29 -14.13 1.08
C ALA A 508 0.73 -15.01 -0.04
N VAL A 509 0.73 -16.32 0.19
CA VAL A 509 0.06 -17.29 -0.68
C VAL A 509 -0.83 -18.21 0.15
N THR A 510 -2.05 -18.44 -0.33
CA THR A 510 -2.94 -19.49 0.17
C THR A 510 -3.03 -20.56 -0.89
N ALA A 511 -2.56 -21.77 -0.56
CA ALA A 511 -2.59 -22.92 -1.47
C ALA A 511 -4.02 -23.46 -1.65
N ASP A 512 -4.36 -23.88 -2.87
CA ASP A 512 -5.58 -24.66 -3.09
C ASP A 512 -5.34 -26.14 -2.75
N PRO A 513 -6.33 -26.88 -2.20
CA PRO A 513 -6.24 -28.33 -2.10
C PRO A 513 -6.25 -28.94 -3.51
N GLN A 514 -5.40 -29.94 -3.73
CA GLN A 514 -5.26 -30.60 -5.03
C GLN A 514 -5.26 -32.13 -4.90
N THR A 515 -5.52 -32.82 -6.00
CA THR A 515 -5.57 -34.28 -6.04
C THR A 515 -4.86 -34.83 -7.28
N ARG A 516 -4.30 -36.04 -7.18
CA ARG A 516 -3.79 -36.80 -8.33
C ARG A 516 -3.90 -38.31 -8.11
N ALA A 517 -3.92 -39.09 -9.17
CA ALA A 517 -3.79 -40.54 -9.07
C ALA A 517 -2.35 -40.96 -8.74
N PHE A 518 -2.18 -42.11 -8.08
CA PHE A 518 -0.90 -42.78 -7.93
C PHE A 518 -0.20 -43.00 -9.29
N GLY A 519 1.12 -42.78 -9.36
CA GLY A 519 1.91 -42.84 -10.59
C GLY A 519 1.78 -41.63 -11.54
N ALA A 520 0.76 -40.77 -11.38
CA ALA A 520 0.67 -39.53 -12.14
C ALA A 520 1.68 -38.48 -11.64
N ALA A 521 2.17 -37.63 -12.54
CA ALA A 521 2.98 -36.46 -12.19
C ALA A 521 2.21 -35.50 -11.28
N ASN A 522 2.92 -34.71 -10.48
CA ASN A 522 2.29 -33.66 -9.67
C ASN A 522 1.63 -32.61 -10.59
N PRO A 523 0.38 -32.20 -10.34
CA PRO A 523 -0.20 -31.04 -10.99
C PRO A 523 0.58 -29.75 -10.66
N PRO A 524 0.54 -28.72 -11.52
CA PRO A 524 1.04 -27.39 -11.18
C PRO A 524 0.29 -26.86 -9.95
N LEU A 525 1.01 -26.56 -8.87
CA LEU A 525 0.43 -26.09 -7.61
C LEU A 525 -0.30 -24.76 -7.82
N THR A 526 -1.58 -24.71 -7.44
CA THR A 526 -2.39 -23.50 -7.52
C THR A 526 -2.65 -22.89 -6.14
N GLY A 527 -3.03 -21.62 -6.15
CA GLY A 527 -3.35 -20.86 -4.96
C GLY A 527 -3.62 -19.41 -5.31
N THR A 528 -3.99 -18.61 -4.30
CA THR A 528 -4.18 -17.17 -4.45
C THR A 528 -3.02 -16.42 -3.79
N VAL A 529 -2.48 -15.42 -4.49
CA VAL A 529 -1.36 -14.58 -4.02
C VAL A 529 -1.89 -13.22 -3.59
N PHE A 530 -1.40 -12.70 -2.47
CA PHE A 530 -1.75 -11.42 -1.87
C PHE A 530 -0.48 -10.63 -1.48
N GLY A 531 -0.57 -9.31 -1.43
CA GLY A 531 0.58 -8.45 -1.14
C GLY A 531 1.55 -8.33 -2.32
N GLY A 532 2.85 -8.17 -2.04
CA GLY A 532 3.88 -8.17 -3.08
C GLY A 532 3.95 -6.90 -3.95
N PRO A 533 4.51 -7.00 -5.17
CA PRO A 533 4.69 -5.88 -6.10
C PRO A 533 3.37 -5.22 -6.51
N GLY A 534 3.34 -3.88 -6.55
CA GLY A 534 2.15 -3.11 -6.88
C GLY A 534 1.12 -2.96 -5.75
N THR A 535 1.25 -3.68 -4.63
CA THR A 535 0.57 -3.32 -3.37
C THR A 535 1.52 -2.58 -2.43
N ASN A 536 2.79 -2.97 -2.38
CA ASN A 536 3.81 -2.29 -1.59
C ASN A 536 4.13 -0.91 -2.20
N ALA A 537 4.11 0.14 -1.38
CA ALA A 537 4.31 1.53 -1.79
C ALA A 537 5.74 1.85 -2.30
N PHE A 538 6.70 0.98 -1.97
CA PHE A 538 8.13 1.15 -2.21
C PHE A 538 8.70 0.25 -3.31
N ASP A 539 7.87 -0.59 -3.97
CA ASP A 539 8.24 -1.29 -5.20
C ASP A 539 7.55 -0.60 -6.41
N THR A 540 8.34 -0.27 -7.42
CA THR A 540 7.84 0.29 -8.69
C THR A 540 7.37 -0.79 -9.66
N SER A 541 7.68 -2.06 -9.40
CA SER A 541 7.15 -3.21 -10.12
C SER A 541 5.69 -3.45 -9.78
N THR A 542 4.91 -3.83 -10.79
CA THR A 542 3.50 -4.26 -10.66
C THR A 542 3.30 -5.73 -11.04
N THR A 543 4.39 -6.44 -11.37
CA THR A 543 4.33 -7.84 -11.83
C THR A 543 4.36 -8.78 -10.63
N GLN A 544 3.27 -9.53 -10.46
CA GLN A 544 3.10 -10.54 -9.42
C GLN A 544 3.71 -11.90 -9.85
N PRO A 545 4.29 -12.68 -8.91
CA PRO A 545 4.65 -14.08 -9.16
C PRO A 545 3.42 -14.98 -9.32
N SER A 546 3.63 -16.18 -9.86
CA SER A 546 2.60 -17.23 -9.86
C SER A 546 2.55 -17.94 -8.51
N ALA A 547 1.37 -18.44 -8.10
CA ALA A 547 1.26 -19.27 -6.90
C ALA A 547 2.18 -20.51 -6.96
N ALA A 548 2.32 -21.12 -8.15
CA ALA A 548 3.23 -22.25 -8.37
C ALA A 548 4.70 -21.92 -8.05
N SER A 549 5.14 -20.68 -8.24
CA SER A 549 6.51 -20.25 -7.86
C SER A 549 6.70 -19.93 -6.37
N LEU A 550 5.62 -19.92 -5.58
CA LEU A 550 5.63 -19.65 -4.14
C LEU A 550 5.26 -20.87 -3.28
N LEU A 551 4.91 -22.00 -3.90
CA LEU A 551 4.43 -23.22 -3.23
C LEU A 551 5.35 -24.40 -3.52
N THR A 552 5.42 -25.33 -2.58
CA THR A 552 6.12 -26.61 -2.69
C THR A 552 5.29 -27.74 -2.10
N THR A 553 5.62 -28.99 -2.44
CA THR A 553 5.04 -30.19 -1.82
C THR A 553 6.10 -31.26 -1.66
N THR A 554 5.96 -32.10 -0.62
CA THR A 554 6.82 -33.28 -0.42
C THR A 554 6.40 -34.47 -1.26
N ALA A 555 5.24 -34.42 -1.93
CA ALA A 555 4.83 -35.46 -2.86
C ALA A 555 5.79 -35.51 -4.06
N THR A 556 6.19 -36.72 -4.43
CA THR A 556 6.91 -37.02 -5.69
C THR A 556 6.00 -37.88 -6.57
N PRO A 557 6.25 -38.07 -7.89
CA PRO A 557 5.41 -38.92 -8.74
C PRO A 557 5.24 -40.37 -8.21
N THR A 558 6.24 -40.88 -7.47
CA THR A 558 6.24 -42.22 -6.86
C THR A 558 5.64 -42.27 -5.45
N SER A 559 5.25 -41.14 -4.87
CA SER A 559 4.60 -41.09 -3.54
C SER A 559 3.35 -41.99 -3.50
N PRO A 560 3.24 -42.90 -2.51
CA PRO A 560 2.05 -43.73 -2.27
C PRO A 560 0.76 -42.95 -2.09
N ALA A 561 -0.38 -43.64 -2.18
CA ALA A 561 -1.67 -43.04 -1.85
C ALA A 561 -1.71 -42.52 -0.40
N GLY A 562 -2.27 -41.33 -0.20
CA GLY A 562 -2.23 -40.60 1.07
C GLY A 562 -2.17 -39.09 0.87
N ASP A 563 -2.17 -38.35 1.97
CA ASP A 563 -2.15 -36.89 1.98
C ASP A 563 -0.74 -36.33 2.18
N TYR A 564 -0.36 -35.37 1.33
CA TYR A 564 0.94 -34.70 1.37
C TYR A 564 0.75 -33.18 1.53
N PRO A 565 1.57 -32.50 2.34
CA PRO A 565 1.46 -31.06 2.48
C PRO A 565 1.80 -30.34 1.17
N ILE A 566 1.00 -29.33 0.85
CA ILE A 566 1.37 -28.19 0.01
C ILE A 566 1.70 -27.05 0.97
N SER A 567 2.87 -26.43 0.85
CA SER A 567 3.31 -25.38 1.77
C SER A 567 3.91 -24.20 1.02
N PRO A 568 3.81 -22.97 1.55
CA PRO A 568 4.62 -21.85 1.08
C PRO A 568 6.11 -22.19 1.12
N ILE A 569 6.90 -21.68 0.17
CA ILE A 569 8.35 -21.83 0.22
C ILE A 569 8.92 -21.12 1.45
N ALA A 570 9.92 -21.72 2.10
CA ALA A 570 10.65 -21.12 3.22
C ALA A 570 11.65 -20.01 2.79
N GLY A 571 11.65 -19.64 1.51
CA GLY A 571 12.59 -18.70 0.90
C GLY A 571 12.00 -17.31 0.64
N THR A 572 12.67 -16.57 -0.23
CA THR A 572 12.27 -15.23 -0.65
C THR A 572 11.93 -15.18 -2.14
N PHE A 573 11.01 -14.29 -2.50
CA PHE A 573 10.75 -13.89 -3.88
C PHE A 573 11.47 -12.56 -4.17
N VAL A 574 12.03 -12.38 -5.37
CA VAL A 574 12.64 -11.11 -5.79
C VAL A 574 11.84 -10.55 -6.96
N SER A 575 11.33 -9.33 -6.83
CA SER A 575 10.57 -8.67 -7.90
C SER A 575 11.48 -8.22 -9.04
N ILE A 576 10.89 -7.89 -10.19
CA ILE A 576 11.62 -7.33 -11.34
C ILE A 576 12.29 -5.99 -10.97
N GLY A 577 11.78 -5.29 -9.95
CA GLY A 577 12.41 -4.08 -9.39
C GLY A 577 13.58 -4.36 -8.44
N GLY A 578 13.97 -5.62 -8.23
CA GLY A 578 15.02 -6.01 -7.30
C GLY A 578 14.61 -6.03 -5.83
N VAL A 579 13.31 -5.87 -5.52
CA VAL A 579 12.81 -5.89 -4.14
C VAL A 579 12.62 -7.33 -3.68
N THR A 580 13.33 -7.71 -2.61
CA THR A 580 13.21 -9.04 -1.99
C THR A 580 12.07 -9.07 -0.98
N TYR A 581 11.17 -10.06 -1.12
CA TYR A 581 9.99 -10.31 -0.29
C TYR A 581 10.12 -11.64 0.48
N ARG A 582 9.74 -11.65 1.76
CA ARG A 582 9.48 -12.88 2.52
C ARG A 582 8.18 -13.51 2.03
N VAL A 583 8.17 -14.82 1.80
CA VAL A 583 6.95 -15.57 1.50
C VAL A 583 6.30 -16.03 2.81
N ALA A 584 4.99 -15.80 2.94
CA ALA A 584 4.18 -16.22 4.08
C ALA A 584 2.85 -16.84 3.59
N GLY A 585 2.01 -17.30 4.51
CA GLY A 585 0.64 -17.72 4.22
C GLY A 585 0.31 -19.15 4.64
N THR A 586 -0.75 -19.69 4.04
CA THR A 586 -1.39 -20.93 4.46
C THR A 586 -1.17 -22.05 3.45
N GLY A 587 -0.66 -23.19 3.96
CA GLY A 587 -0.56 -24.43 3.21
C GLY A 587 -1.93 -25.08 2.97
N SER A 588 -1.90 -26.18 2.22
CA SER A 588 -3.06 -27.04 1.92
C SER A 588 -2.59 -28.48 1.72
N THR A 589 -3.41 -29.35 1.14
CA THR A 589 -3.11 -30.78 0.96
C THR A 589 -3.15 -31.18 -0.52
N LEU A 590 -2.17 -32.00 -0.93
CA LEU A 590 -2.18 -32.77 -2.16
C LEU A 590 -2.53 -34.23 -1.81
N THR A 591 -3.75 -34.65 -2.12
CA THR A 591 -4.20 -36.04 -1.90
C THR A 591 -3.83 -36.90 -3.10
N VAL A 592 -3.01 -37.93 -2.86
CA VAL A 592 -2.72 -38.98 -3.85
C VAL A 592 -3.74 -40.10 -3.70
N THR A 593 -4.57 -40.31 -4.70
CA THR A 593 -5.60 -41.37 -4.70
C THR A 593 -5.01 -42.71 -5.16
N PRO A 594 -5.49 -43.86 -4.63
CA PRO A 594 -5.09 -45.17 -5.12
C PRO A 594 -5.36 -45.32 -6.62
N GLY A 595 -4.42 -45.91 -7.35
CA GLY A 595 -4.64 -46.27 -8.75
C GLY A 595 -5.74 -47.32 -8.86
N GLN A 596 -6.67 -47.13 -9.80
CA GLN A 596 -7.63 -48.17 -10.17
C GLN A 596 -6.85 -49.37 -10.74
N GLN A 597 -6.81 -50.49 -10.02
CA GLN A 597 -6.40 -51.75 -10.64
C GLN A 597 -7.53 -52.20 -11.56
N THR A 598 -7.40 -51.95 -12.86
CA THR A 598 -8.09 -52.75 -13.87
C THR A 598 -7.53 -54.16 -13.79
N GLN A 599 -8.21 -55.05 -13.04
CA GLN A 599 -8.02 -56.48 -13.25
C GLN A 599 -8.43 -56.77 -14.69
N GLN A 600 -7.44 -57.03 -15.53
CA GLN A 600 -7.64 -57.55 -16.87
C GLN A 600 -7.95 -59.03 -16.71
N ASP A 601 -9.23 -59.34 -16.50
CA ASP A 601 -9.72 -60.72 -16.42
C ASP A 601 -9.35 -61.42 -17.74
N PRO A 602 -8.53 -62.50 -17.72
CA PRO A 602 -7.99 -63.08 -18.94
C PRO A 602 -9.12 -63.65 -19.79
N ALA A 603 -9.10 -63.35 -21.09
CA ALA A 603 -10.17 -63.67 -22.01
C ALA A 603 -10.54 -65.16 -21.98
N VAL A 604 -11.72 -65.48 -21.43
CA VAL A 604 -12.33 -66.81 -21.54
C VAL A 604 -12.66 -67.05 -23.00
N THR A 605 -11.79 -67.81 -23.67
CA THR A 605 -12.03 -68.25 -25.05
C THR A 605 -13.14 -69.30 -25.07
N ALA A 606 -13.91 -69.33 -26.16
CA ALA A 606 -15.12 -70.15 -26.29
C ALA A 606 -14.90 -71.69 -26.28
N SER A 607 -13.72 -72.16 -25.91
CA SER A 607 -13.37 -73.59 -25.77
C SER A 607 -13.49 -74.12 -24.33
N GLN A 608 -13.87 -73.31 -23.35
CA GLN A 608 -14.04 -73.73 -21.94
C GLN A 608 -15.49 -74.04 -21.54
N ILE A 609 -16.49 -73.80 -22.42
CA ILE A 609 -17.90 -74.18 -22.19
C ILE A 609 -18.18 -75.59 -22.72
N ALA A 610 -17.31 -76.54 -22.35
CA ALA A 610 -17.41 -77.95 -22.73
C ALA A 610 -16.92 -78.85 -21.58
N ASN A 611 -17.60 -78.75 -20.43
CA ASN A 611 -17.75 -79.77 -19.36
C ASN A 611 -18.08 -79.11 -18.01
N ALA A 612 -19.32 -78.65 -17.82
CA ALA A 612 -19.88 -78.38 -16.50
C ALA A 612 -21.40 -78.62 -16.51
N THR A 613 -21.81 -79.78 -16.00
CA THR A 613 -23.22 -80.17 -15.89
C THR A 613 -23.91 -79.30 -14.84
N VAL A 614 -25.04 -78.67 -15.19
CA VAL A 614 -25.82 -77.87 -14.24
C VAL A 614 -26.74 -78.78 -13.43
N THR A 615 -26.52 -78.86 -12.12
CA THR A 615 -27.53 -79.26 -11.14
C THR A 615 -27.87 -78.05 -10.26
N PRO A 616 -29.11 -77.55 -10.29
CA PRO A 616 -29.48 -76.37 -9.52
C PRO A 616 -29.76 -76.73 -8.05
N ASN A 617 -29.31 -75.89 -7.13
CA ASN A 617 -30.01 -75.76 -5.85
C ASN A 617 -30.02 -74.30 -5.41
N VAL A 618 -31.23 -73.74 -5.27
CA VAL A 618 -31.49 -72.33 -5.02
C VAL A 618 -31.84 -72.15 -3.54
N THR A 619 -31.17 -71.20 -2.87
CA THR A 619 -31.58 -70.43 -1.66
C THR A 619 -30.29 -69.97 -0.95
N THR A 620 -30.07 -68.71 -0.57
CA THR A 620 -30.79 -67.43 -0.76
C THR A 620 -29.76 -66.30 -0.63
N PHE A 621 -29.64 -65.39 -1.60
CA PHE A 621 -29.17 -64.02 -1.35
C PHE A 621 -29.61 -63.11 -2.50
N LEU A 622 -30.36 -62.05 -2.19
CA LEU A 622 -30.66 -60.96 -3.13
C LEU A 622 -29.54 -59.91 -3.06
N PRO A 623 -29.04 -59.46 -4.22
CA PRO A 623 -28.79 -58.05 -4.41
C PRO A 623 -29.37 -57.56 -5.76
N ASN A 624 -30.19 -56.50 -5.71
CA ASN A 624 -30.63 -55.81 -6.93
C ASN A 624 -29.56 -54.82 -7.39
N PHE A 625 -28.79 -55.21 -8.41
CA PHE A 625 -28.19 -54.29 -9.36
C PHE A 625 -29.07 -54.22 -10.61
N THR A 626 -29.13 -53.06 -11.27
CA THR A 626 -29.56 -52.95 -12.67
C THR A 626 -28.49 -52.24 -13.49
N THR A 627 -28.18 -52.84 -14.63
CA THR A 627 -27.13 -52.55 -15.62
C THR A 627 -27.63 -51.56 -16.70
N ALA A 628 -26.95 -51.16 -17.78
CA ALA A 628 -25.74 -51.65 -18.46
C ALA A 628 -25.03 -50.50 -19.24
N ALA A 629 -23.68 -50.51 -19.38
CA ALA A 629 -22.88 -50.86 -20.57
C ALA A 629 -23.01 -49.91 -21.80
N LEU A 630 -21.97 -49.25 -22.35
CA LEU A 630 -20.63 -49.64 -22.89
C LEU A 630 -20.62 -50.32 -24.28
N ALA A 631 -20.20 -49.58 -25.30
CA ALA A 631 -19.34 -50.01 -26.42
C ALA A 631 -18.77 -48.78 -27.18
N LEU A 632 -17.56 -48.87 -27.73
CA LEU A 632 -16.90 -47.84 -28.56
C LEU A 632 -16.64 -48.39 -30.00
N PRO A 633 -15.72 -47.90 -30.85
CA PRO A 633 -16.09 -47.40 -32.18
C PRO A 633 -15.45 -48.20 -33.35
N ASP A 634 -15.77 -47.84 -34.60
CA ASP A 634 -14.84 -48.03 -35.73
C ASP A 634 -15.18 -47.09 -36.91
N ALA A 635 -14.33 -47.05 -37.93
CA ALA A 635 -14.17 -45.90 -38.84
C ALA A 635 -14.19 -46.23 -40.36
N VAL A 636 -14.00 -45.17 -41.18
CA VAL A 636 -13.51 -45.13 -42.58
C VAL A 636 -14.56 -45.20 -43.74
N ASP A 637 -14.80 -44.02 -44.32
CA ASP A 637 -14.76 -43.61 -45.74
C ASP A 637 -15.45 -44.40 -46.89
N LEU A 638 -16.29 -43.70 -47.69
CA LEU A 638 -16.37 -43.89 -49.16
C LEU A 638 -16.97 -42.67 -49.92
N LEU A 639 -16.52 -42.49 -51.16
CA LEU A 639 -16.58 -41.32 -52.05
C LEU A 639 -17.72 -41.34 -53.13
N THR A 640 -17.84 -40.23 -53.91
CA THR A 640 -18.47 -40.03 -55.25
C THR A 640 -20.02 -39.89 -55.35
N ILE A 641 -20.65 -39.21 -56.33
CA ILE A 641 -20.24 -38.30 -57.45
C ILE A 641 -21.39 -37.30 -57.81
N GLY A 642 -21.08 -36.05 -58.19
CA GLY A 642 -21.77 -35.18 -59.19
C GLY A 642 -23.25 -34.72 -59.01
N GLY A 643 -23.69 -33.60 -59.60
CA GLY A 643 -22.98 -32.53 -60.32
C GLY A 643 -23.91 -31.66 -61.20
N GLY A 644 -23.62 -30.36 -61.35
CA GLY A 644 -24.23 -29.51 -62.39
C GLY A 644 -24.40 -28.03 -62.05
N GLY A 645 -23.50 -27.17 -62.58
CA GLY A 645 -23.71 -25.71 -62.65
C GLY A 645 -24.55 -25.29 -63.87
N PRO A 646 -24.68 -23.97 -64.14
CA PRO A 646 -23.55 -23.31 -64.81
C PRO A 646 -23.20 -21.87 -64.32
N THR A 647 -22.08 -21.40 -64.89
CA THR A 647 -21.37 -20.11 -64.78
C THR A 647 -22.11 -18.95 -65.53
N ILE A 648 -21.71 -17.67 -65.59
CA ILE A 648 -20.41 -16.97 -65.78
C ILE A 648 -20.45 -15.54 -65.14
N GLY A 649 -19.28 -14.95 -64.81
CA GLY A 649 -19.10 -13.58 -64.25
C GLY A 649 -19.15 -12.41 -65.28
N PRO A 650 -18.48 -11.24 -65.06
CA PRO A 650 -17.15 -11.09 -64.44
C PRO A 650 -16.95 -9.94 -63.40
N ALA A 651 -15.70 -9.84 -62.96
CA ALA A 651 -15.10 -9.00 -61.91
C ALA A 651 -15.38 -7.49 -61.87
N GLN A 652 -15.38 -6.95 -60.64
CA GLN A 652 -14.55 -5.80 -60.23
C GLN A 652 -14.03 -6.06 -58.80
N GLY A 653 -12.76 -5.72 -58.53
CA GLY A 653 -12.07 -6.15 -57.32
C GLY A 653 -11.98 -5.10 -56.22
N SER A 654 -11.82 -5.57 -54.98
CA SER A 654 -11.17 -4.81 -53.90
C SER A 654 -10.42 -5.78 -52.99
N GLN A 655 -9.16 -5.48 -52.70
CA GLN A 655 -8.44 -6.11 -51.58
C GLN A 655 -8.96 -5.55 -50.23
N ASP A 656 -8.52 -6.17 -49.14
CA ASP A 656 -8.52 -5.71 -47.73
C ASP A 656 -9.68 -6.03 -46.77
N ALA A 657 -9.26 -6.12 -45.49
CA ALA A 657 -10.03 -5.94 -44.24
C ALA A 657 -10.82 -7.12 -43.61
N GLY A 658 -10.16 -8.27 -43.41
CA GLY A 658 -10.66 -9.37 -42.56
C GLY A 658 -10.84 -9.09 -41.05
N GLY A 659 -10.68 -7.83 -40.59
CA GLY A 659 -10.81 -7.43 -39.17
C GLY A 659 -11.99 -6.50 -38.84
N SER A 660 -12.84 -6.15 -39.83
CA SER A 660 -13.90 -5.14 -39.63
C SER A 660 -15.21 -5.72 -39.07
N SER A 661 -15.56 -6.96 -39.41
CA SER A 661 -16.84 -7.59 -39.04
C SER A 661 -16.93 -7.95 -37.56
N THR A 662 -15.86 -8.52 -36.99
CA THR A 662 -15.77 -8.93 -35.57
C THR A 662 -15.84 -7.75 -34.61
N ARG A 663 -15.12 -6.66 -34.94
CA ARG A 663 -15.09 -5.43 -34.14
C ARG A 663 -16.45 -4.70 -34.17
N THR A 664 -17.08 -4.59 -35.35
CA THR A 664 -18.42 -4.01 -35.50
C THR A 664 -19.48 -4.83 -34.76
N GLY A 665 -19.41 -6.16 -34.83
CA GLY A 665 -20.28 -7.05 -34.03
C GLY A 665 -20.12 -6.83 -32.52
N ALA A 666 -18.89 -6.75 -32.01
CA ALA A 666 -18.62 -6.49 -30.60
C ALA A 666 -19.09 -5.08 -30.13
N GLN A 667 -19.04 -4.07 -31.01
CA GLN A 667 -19.61 -2.74 -30.75
C GLN A 667 -21.15 -2.78 -30.68
N ASN A 668 -21.81 -3.45 -31.63
CA ASN A 668 -23.27 -3.59 -31.63
C ASN A 668 -23.77 -4.35 -30.39
N THR A 669 -23.07 -5.42 -30.00
CA THR A 669 -23.35 -6.19 -28.78
C THR A 669 -23.16 -5.33 -27.52
N LEU A 670 -22.12 -4.48 -27.46
CA LEU A 670 -21.92 -3.54 -26.35
C LEU A 670 -23.07 -2.53 -26.24
N ALA A 671 -23.52 -1.96 -27.35
CA ALA A 671 -24.67 -1.06 -27.37
C ALA A 671 -25.98 -1.77 -26.93
N ALA A 672 -26.17 -3.03 -27.30
CA ALA A 672 -27.31 -3.84 -26.84
C ALA A 672 -27.26 -4.11 -25.33
N VAL A 673 -26.11 -4.51 -24.79
CA VAL A 673 -25.91 -4.71 -23.34
C VAL A 673 -26.12 -3.42 -22.55
N GLN A 674 -25.68 -2.27 -23.08
CA GLN A 674 -25.92 -0.96 -22.45
C GLN A 674 -27.41 -0.58 -22.45
N ARG A 675 -28.15 -0.81 -23.55
CA ARG A 675 -29.61 -0.64 -23.56
C ARG A 675 -30.33 -1.55 -22.55
N ALA A 676 -29.88 -2.80 -22.42
CA ALA A 676 -30.41 -3.74 -21.43
C ALA A 676 -30.17 -3.25 -19.99
N ALA A 677 -28.97 -2.76 -19.69
CA ALA A 677 -28.63 -2.19 -18.37
C ALA A 677 -29.47 -0.95 -18.04
N ASN A 678 -29.66 -0.04 -19.00
CA ASN A 678 -30.49 1.15 -18.83
C ASN A 678 -31.98 0.78 -18.64
N SER A 679 -32.46 -0.26 -19.34
CA SER A 679 -33.83 -0.79 -19.15
C SER A 679 -34.03 -1.38 -17.75
N LEU A 680 -33.05 -2.14 -17.24
CA LEU A 680 -33.05 -2.64 -15.86
C LEU A 680 -33.11 -1.47 -14.86
N GLU A 681 -32.28 -0.44 -15.02
CA GLU A 681 -32.31 0.73 -14.14
C GLU A 681 -33.66 1.47 -14.18
N GLY A 682 -34.27 1.63 -15.35
CA GLY A 682 -35.61 2.20 -15.49
C GLY A 682 -36.69 1.39 -14.76
N LYS A 683 -36.62 0.05 -14.83
CA LYS A 683 -37.52 -0.87 -14.11
C LYS A 683 -37.31 -0.80 -12.59
N LEU A 684 -36.07 -0.79 -12.10
CA LEU A 684 -35.76 -0.62 -10.67
C LEU A 684 -36.28 0.73 -10.16
N ALA A 685 -36.06 1.81 -10.91
CA ALA A 685 -36.58 3.12 -10.54
C ALA A 685 -38.11 3.20 -10.54
N ALA A 686 -38.81 2.33 -11.30
CA ALA A 686 -40.26 2.19 -11.22
C ALA A 686 -40.66 1.40 -9.95
N CYS A 687 -39.97 0.31 -9.64
CA CYS A 687 -40.14 -0.45 -8.39
C CYS A 687 -39.95 0.43 -7.14
N ASP A 688 -39.03 1.38 -7.17
CA ASP A 688 -38.78 2.31 -6.06
C ASP A 688 -39.87 3.38 -5.90
N ARG A 689 -40.67 3.62 -6.95
CA ARG A 689 -41.78 4.62 -6.96
C ARG A 689 -43.14 4.00 -6.64
N THR A 690 -43.34 2.74 -6.99
CA THR A 690 -44.45 1.95 -6.44
C THR A 690 -44.14 1.65 -4.98
N ASN A 691 -44.92 2.20 -4.04
CA ASN A 691 -44.80 1.89 -2.61
C ASN A 691 -45.10 0.39 -2.35
N ASN A 692 -44.09 -0.43 -2.56
CA ASN A 692 -44.13 -1.87 -2.37
C ASN A 692 -44.29 -2.14 -0.87
N ALA A 693 -45.42 -2.71 -0.47
CA ALA A 693 -45.76 -2.95 0.94
C ALA A 693 -44.84 -4.01 1.56
N GLY A 694 -43.71 -3.54 2.10
CA GLY A 694 -42.70 -4.35 2.77
C GLY A 694 -41.77 -5.12 1.82
N LEU A 695 -40.82 -5.85 2.42
CA LEU A 695 -39.70 -6.51 1.74
C LEU A 695 -40.15 -7.43 0.59
N ARG A 696 -41.24 -8.20 0.76
CA ARG A 696 -41.77 -9.12 -0.26
C ARG A 696 -42.22 -8.43 -1.55
N GLY A 697 -42.79 -7.23 -1.45
CA GLY A 697 -43.16 -6.46 -2.64
C GLY A 697 -41.91 -6.01 -3.41
N THR A 698 -40.92 -5.50 -2.68
CA THR A 698 -39.65 -5.02 -3.23
C THR A 698 -38.86 -6.15 -3.90
N THR A 699 -38.71 -7.30 -3.24
CA THR A 699 -38.01 -8.46 -3.84
C THR A 699 -38.75 -9.05 -5.03
N THR A 700 -40.09 -9.05 -5.03
CA THR A 700 -40.89 -9.47 -6.20
C THR A 700 -40.68 -8.52 -7.39
N CYS A 701 -40.73 -7.20 -7.17
CA CYS A 701 -40.52 -6.24 -8.25
C CYS A 701 -39.08 -6.30 -8.81
N TYR A 702 -38.08 -6.42 -7.94
CA TYR A 702 -36.67 -6.48 -8.33
C TYR A 702 -36.31 -7.80 -9.03
N SER A 703 -36.88 -8.93 -8.61
CA SER A 703 -36.69 -10.21 -9.32
C SER A 703 -37.32 -10.20 -10.71
N ASN A 704 -38.50 -9.59 -10.89
CA ASN A 704 -39.10 -9.39 -12.21
C ASN A 704 -38.26 -8.47 -13.10
N ALA A 705 -37.60 -7.46 -12.54
CA ALA A 705 -36.66 -6.60 -13.26
C ALA A 705 -35.40 -7.37 -13.70
N LEU A 706 -34.85 -8.23 -12.83
CA LEU A 706 -33.71 -9.10 -13.13
C LEU A 706 -34.02 -10.16 -14.21
N ASP A 707 -35.19 -10.81 -14.15
CA ASP A 707 -35.61 -11.77 -15.18
C ASP A 707 -35.71 -11.08 -16.56
N GLY A 708 -36.34 -9.89 -16.63
CA GLY A 708 -36.40 -9.13 -17.88
C GLY A 708 -35.03 -8.61 -18.38
N PHE A 709 -34.03 -8.47 -17.50
CA PHE A 709 -32.65 -8.18 -17.90
C PHE A 709 -31.97 -9.43 -18.47
N ALA A 710 -32.16 -10.59 -17.85
CA ALA A 710 -31.67 -11.88 -18.36
C ALA A 710 -32.24 -12.19 -19.75
N ASP A 711 -33.54 -11.98 -19.96
CA ASP A 711 -34.18 -12.25 -21.26
C ASP A 711 -33.66 -11.32 -22.37
N THR A 712 -33.34 -10.06 -22.04
CA THR A 712 -32.72 -9.12 -22.99
C THR A 712 -31.29 -9.57 -23.37
N LEU A 713 -30.55 -10.16 -22.44
CA LEU A 713 -29.23 -10.74 -22.71
C LEU A 713 -29.31 -12.08 -23.47
N GLU A 714 -30.36 -12.88 -23.24
CA GLU A 714 -30.61 -14.14 -23.94
C GLU A 714 -30.78 -13.93 -25.46
N ILE A 715 -31.52 -12.89 -25.86
CA ILE A 715 -31.69 -12.52 -27.28
C ILE A 715 -30.32 -12.26 -27.96
N GLN A 716 -29.30 -11.87 -27.19
CA GLN A 716 -27.95 -11.59 -27.67
C GLN A 716 -26.96 -12.76 -27.42
N VAL A 717 -27.41 -13.92 -26.92
CA VAL A 717 -26.52 -14.99 -26.41
C VAL A 717 -25.53 -15.53 -27.45
N GLN A 718 -25.93 -15.57 -28.73
CA GLN A 718 -25.05 -16.02 -29.81
C GLN A 718 -23.94 -15.01 -30.15
N GLN A 719 -24.21 -13.70 -29.94
CA GLN A 719 -23.26 -12.60 -30.18
C GLN A 719 -22.39 -12.30 -28.94
N LEU A 720 -22.80 -12.76 -27.75
CA LEU A 720 -21.98 -12.69 -26.55
C LEU A 720 -20.73 -13.61 -26.66
N PRO A 721 -19.58 -13.18 -26.12
CA PRO A 721 -18.39 -14.02 -25.97
C PRO A 721 -18.73 -15.36 -25.30
N PRO A 722 -18.06 -16.48 -25.65
CA PRO A 722 -18.36 -17.80 -25.08
C PRO A 722 -18.44 -17.82 -23.54
N ALA A 723 -17.54 -17.10 -22.86
CA ALA A 723 -17.54 -16.97 -21.40
C ALA A 723 -18.81 -16.30 -20.82
N PHE A 724 -19.52 -15.48 -21.61
CA PHE A 724 -20.71 -14.74 -21.18
C PHE A 724 -22.03 -15.46 -21.48
N ARG A 725 -22.03 -16.55 -22.26
CA ARG A 725 -23.24 -17.24 -22.70
C ARG A 725 -24.06 -17.87 -21.57
N SER A 726 -23.43 -18.17 -20.43
CA SER A 726 -24.10 -18.68 -19.23
C SER A 726 -24.68 -17.59 -18.32
N LEU A 727 -24.34 -16.31 -18.53
CA LEU A 727 -24.76 -15.22 -17.63
C LEU A 727 -26.28 -15.01 -17.57
N PRO A 728 -27.08 -15.12 -18.64
CA PRO A 728 -28.54 -15.05 -18.54
C PRO A 728 -29.11 -16.06 -17.54
N ALA A 729 -28.65 -17.32 -17.58
CA ALA A 729 -29.07 -18.37 -16.66
C ALA A 729 -28.70 -18.05 -15.20
N VAL A 730 -27.49 -17.53 -14.95
CA VAL A 730 -27.05 -17.11 -13.61
C VAL A 730 -27.89 -15.92 -13.09
N ILE A 731 -28.25 -14.98 -13.95
CA ILE A 731 -29.09 -13.84 -13.58
C ILE A 731 -30.52 -14.30 -13.24
N ARG A 732 -31.11 -15.25 -13.99
CA ARG A 732 -32.39 -15.88 -13.63
C ARG A 732 -32.32 -16.66 -12.32
N GLN A 733 -31.20 -17.33 -12.03
CA GLN A 733 -31.00 -18.00 -10.74
C GLN A 733 -30.98 -17.00 -9.59
N ALA A 734 -30.26 -15.88 -9.73
CA ALA A 734 -30.28 -14.79 -8.76
C ALA A 734 -31.69 -14.15 -8.63
N ALA A 735 -32.43 -13.96 -9.72
CA ALA A 735 -33.80 -13.46 -9.69
C ALA A 735 -34.73 -14.39 -8.89
N ARG A 736 -34.65 -15.71 -9.09
CA ARG A 736 -35.39 -16.71 -8.31
C ARG A 736 -35.04 -16.63 -6.82
N GLN A 737 -33.76 -16.57 -6.48
CA GLN A 737 -33.30 -16.48 -5.09
C GLN A 737 -33.72 -15.16 -4.41
N VAL A 738 -33.66 -14.03 -5.13
CA VAL A 738 -34.19 -12.74 -4.66
C VAL A 738 -35.70 -12.85 -4.40
N ARG A 739 -36.47 -13.45 -5.31
CA ARG A 739 -37.92 -13.63 -5.18
C ARG A 739 -38.32 -14.44 -3.94
N THR A 740 -37.51 -15.43 -3.55
CA THR A 740 -37.73 -16.25 -2.34
C THR A 740 -37.08 -15.72 -1.08
N ALA A 741 -36.28 -14.64 -1.15
CA ALA A 741 -35.56 -14.10 -0.01
C ALA A 741 -36.51 -13.58 1.07
N THR A 742 -36.24 -13.95 2.31
CA THR A 742 -36.95 -13.52 3.51
C THR A 742 -36.27 -12.35 4.22
N THR A 743 -34.98 -12.14 3.96
CA THR A 743 -34.19 -11.00 4.47
C THR A 743 -33.50 -10.21 3.37
N VAL A 744 -33.16 -8.95 3.65
CA VAL A 744 -32.34 -8.10 2.75
C VAL A 744 -30.95 -8.73 2.54
N ALA A 745 -30.39 -9.40 3.55
CA ALA A 745 -29.10 -10.07 3.45
C ALA A 745 -29.12 -11.21 2.42
N GLU A 746 -30.16 -12.06 2.42
CA GLU A 746 -30.35 -13.14 1.45
C GLU A 746 -30.51 -12.61 0.01
N ALA A 747 -31.36 -11.60 -0.18
CA ALA A 747 -31.57 -10.99 -1.50
C ALA A 747 -30.27 -10.41 -2.07
N ARG A 748 -29.46 -9.76 -1.22
CA ARG A 748 -28.15 -9.21 -1.60
C ARG A 748 -27.12 -10.31 -1.87
N ALA A 749 -27.10 -11.38 -1.09
CA ALA A 749 -26.22 -12.52 -1.31
C ALA A 749 -26.44 -13.14 -2.72
N ALA A 750 -27.70 -13.35 -3.11
CA ALA A 750 -28.07 -13.86 -4.43
C ALA A 750 -27.53 -12.98 -5.58
N VAL A 751 -27.71 -11.66 -5.50
CA VAL A 751 -27.20 -10.72 -6.51
C VAL A 751 -25.67 -10.68 -6.53
N ARG A 752 -25.02 -10.80 -5.36
CA ARG A 752 -23.55 -10.83 -5.25
C ARG A 752 -22.95 -12.08 -5.90
N VAL A 753 -23.59 -13.25 -5.79
CA VAL A 753 -23.18 -14.46 -6.51
C VAL A 753 -23.18 -14.22 -8.03
N ALA A 754 -24.22 -13.58 -8.57
CA ALA A 754 -24.24 -13.21 -9.99
C ALA A 754 -23.14 -12.20 -10.38
N VAL A 755 -22.86 -11.19 -9.54
CA VAL A 755 -21.74 -10.25 -9.77
C VAL A 755 -20.38 -10.97 -9.80
N VAL A 756 -20.17 -11.95 -8.92
CA VAL A 756 -18.94 -12.77 -8.89
C VAL A 756 -18.83 -13.63 -10.16
N ALA A 757 -19.93 -14.25 -10.60
CA ALA A 757 -19.96 -15.03 -11.84
C ALA A 757 -19.61 -14.17 -13.08
N VAL A 758 -20.14 -12.94 -13.18
CA VAL A 758 -19.77 -12.01 -14.27
C VAL A 758 -18.28 -11.65 -14.20
N ARG A 759 -17.72 -11.41 -13.01
CA ARG A 759 -16.28 -11.13 -12.84
C ARG A 759 -15.40 -12.32 -13.24
N LYS A 760 -15.78 -13.54 -12.84
CA LYS A 760 -15.11 -14.78 -13.27
C LYS A 760 -15.18 -14.96 -14.79
N ALA A 761 -16.31 -14.63 -15.41
CA ALA A 761 -16.46 -14.68 -16.85
C ALA A 761 -15.59 -13.64 -17.57
N ILE A 762 -15.41 -12.43 -17.01
CA ILE A 762 -14.48 -11.42 -17.54
C ILE A 762 -13.04 -11.93 -17.52
N SER A 763 -12.60 -12.60 -16.44
CA SER A 763 -11.26 -13.20 -16.36
C SER A 763 -11.03 -14.39 -17.30
N LEU A 764 -12.09 -14.95 -17.88
CA LEU A 764 -12.03 -16.05 -18.85
C LEU A 764 -12.11 -15.58 -20.32
N LEU A 765 -12.18 -14.26 -20.57
CA LEU A 765 -12.16 -13.73 -21.94
C LEU A 765 -10.79 -13.97 -22.59
N ARG A 766 -10.80 -14.75 -23.67
CA ARG A 766 -9.70 -14.82 -24.65
C ARG A 766 -10.20 -14.21 -25.96
N ALA A 767 -9.42 -13.29 -26.51
CA ALA A 767 -9.64 -12.72 -27.83
C ALA A 767 -8.28 -12.38 -28.44
N ASP A 768 -8.04 -12.87 -29.65
CA ASP A 768 -6.75 -12.75 -30.33
C ASP A 768 -6.48 -11.31 -30.83
N GLU A 769 -7.52 -10.46 -30.84
CA GLU A 769 -7.43 -9.05 -31.21
C GLU A 769 -7.65 -8.12 -29.98
N PRO A 770 -6.65 -7.31 -29.57
CA PRO A 770 -6.75 -6.44 -28.39
C PRO A 770 -7.90 -5.41 -28.41
N ALA A 771 -8.34 -4.97 -29.59
CA ALA A 771 -9.45 -4.02 -29.71
C ALA A 771 -10.80 -4.67 -29.38
N VAL A 772 -11.00 -5.94 -29.79
CA VAL A 772 -12.18 -6.74 -29.48
C VAL A 772 -12.19 -7.11 -28.00
N ALA A 773 -11.05 -7.52 -27.43
CA ALA A 773 -10.91 -7.77 -25.99
C ALA A 773 -11.38 -6.57 -25.13
N ARG A 774 -10.98 -5.35 -25.49
CA ARG A 774 -11.41 -4.11 -24.81
C ARG A 774 -12.90 -3.80 -24.96
N LEU A 775 -13.59 -4.33 -25.96
CA LEU A 775 -15.05 -4.21 -26.11
C LEU A 775 -15.78 -5.27 -25.27
N GLN A 776 -15.29 -6.50 -25.26
CA GLN A 776 -15.84 -7.60 -24.47
C GLN A 776 -15.69 -7.36 -22.96
N VAL A 777 -14.55 -6.84 -22.50
CA VAL A 777 -14.38 -6.41 -21.09
C VAL A 777 -15.36 -5.28 -20.74
N ARG A 778 -15.66 -4.36 -21.67
CA ARG A 778 -16.68 -3.31 -21.45
C ARG A 778 -18.10 -3.88 -21.39
N GLN A 779 -18.44 -4.90 -22.18
CA GLN A 779 -19.72 -5.62 -22.09
C GLN A 779 -19.89 -6.25 -20.69
N GLY A 780 -18.90 -7.01 -20.23
CA GLY A 780 -18.94 -7.64 -18.90
C GLY A 780 -19.00 -6.62 -17.76
N ASN A 781 -18.23 -5.53 -17.85
CA ASN A 781 -18.28 -4.45 -16.87
C ASN A 781 -19.65 -3.75 -16.81
N ALA A 782 -20.35 -3.59 -17.93
CA ALA A 782 -21.70 -3.04 -17.96
C ALA A 782 -22.69 -3.96 -17.24
N ILE A 783 -22.66 -5.28 -17.51
CA ILE A 783 -23.49 -6.29 -16.80
C ILE A 783 -23.18 -6.28 -15.29
N ALA A 784 -21.89 -6.30 -14.92
CA ALA A 784 -21.47 -6.25 -13.52
C ALA A 784 -21.81 -4.92 -12.82
N SER A 785 -21.96 -3.82 -13.57
CA SER A 785 -22.41 -2.53 -13.02
C SER A 785 -23.91 -2.53 -12.77
N ALA A 786 -24.70 -3.02 -13.73
CA ALA A 786 -26.15 -3.11 -13.62
C ALA A 786 -26.58 -3.98 -12.41
N LEU A 787 -25.93 -5.13 -12.20
CA LEU A 787 -26.16 -5.98 -11.03
C LEU A 787 -25.72 -5.32 -9.71
N ARG A 788 -24.67 -4.49 -9.71
CA ARG A 788 -24.28 -3.69 -8.52
C ARG A 788 -25.30 -2.60 -8.19
N THR A 789 -25.95 -2.01 -9.19
CA THR A 789 -27.08 -1.09 -8.96
C THR A 789 -28.22 -1.81 -8.23
N VAL A 790 -28.48 -3.10 -8.53
CA VAL A 790 -29.46 -3.91 -7.79
C VAL A 790 -29.02 -4.14 -6.33
N ASP A 791 -27.77 -4.55 -6.05
CA ASP A 791 -27.28 -4.72 -4.65
C ASP A 791 -27.36 -3.41 -3.84
N ASN A 792 -26.99 -2.27 -4.46
CA ASN A 792 -27.00 -0.95 -3.84
C ASN A 792 -28.41 -0.39 -3.58
N ARG A 793 -29.41 -0.81 -4.36
CA ARG A 793 -30.80 -0.43 -4.12
C ARG A 793 -31.49 -1.40 -3.14
N LEU A 794 -31.20 -2.71 -3.22
CA LEU A 794 -31.62 -3.69 -2.21
C LEU A 794 -31.13 -3.32 -0.80
N SER A 795 -29.93 -2.74 -0.66
CA SER A 795 -29.45 -2.26 0.64
C SER A 795 -30.21 -1.07 1.23
N ARG A 796 -31.18 -0.51 0.50
CA ARG A 796 -32.07 0.59 0.92
C ARG A 796 -33.52 0.13 1.09
N ALA A 797 -33.81 -1.15 0.84
CA ALA A 797 -35.13 -1.73 1.12
C ALA A 797 -35.32 -1.84 2.64
N VAL A 798 -36.22 -1.04 3.20
CA VAL A 798 -36.55 -1.04 4.63
C VAL A 798 -37.69 -2.02 4.89
N GLY A 799 -37.61 -2.82 5.96
CA GLY A 799 -38.60 -3.86 6.22
C GLY A 799 -38.30 -4.85 7.35
N LEU A 800 -37.70 -4.39 8.45
CA LEU A 800 -38.29 -4.44 9.79
C LEU A 800 -37.62 -3.36 10.65
#